data_AF-A0A3A5BD87-F1
#
_entry.id   AF-A0A3A5BD87-F1
#
_cell.length_a   1.000
_cell.length_b   1.000
_cell.length_c   1.000
_cell.angle_alpha   90.00
_cell.angle_beta   90.00
_cell.angle_gamma   90.00
#
_symmetry.space_group_name_H-M   'P 1'
#
loop_
_entity.id
_entity.type
_entity.pdbx_description
1 polymer ?
#
loop_
_entity_poly.entity_id
_entity_poly.type
_entity_poly.pdbx_seq_one_letter_code
_entity_poly.pdbx_strand_id
1 'polypeptide(L)'
;MQFIADLHIHSHYSRATSRDLVPQKLALWAQKKGIQLLGTGDFTHPGWFAELKENLVEAEQGLFRLKHSLENDVEKELPRSCRLTPRFILSGELSCIYKRGGKTRKVHHLILMPDFDSLEKFNKSLARIGNIRSDGRPILGLDSKNLLEMALEASDRAFFIPAHIWTPWFSLFGSKSGFDAMEECFDDLTSHIHALETGLSSDPAMNGLFSELDQYVLVSNSDAHSPQKLGREANLFSTDLGYDRIIEAMTGGEGFTGTIEFFPEEGKYHLDGHRKCSVCFEPEETRGCGGKCPACGKPLTVGVLNRVCELADRDTPILSRRFFSLIPLSEILSEILACGPSTSKVTAVYDELLERLGPELQILMNRPLDELKEAGGPLLAEGIRRMRLNQVIREGGYDGEYGRIRLFRDDEKSTLSGQFGLFQAGGKSASPSRRKEAHRPVKTGTAMKDGPSIETSGSDPILDPLNPEQKEAALHEEGHLLIIAGPGTGKTLTLTHRIAHLVRSGLAEPRQILALTFTNKAAREMEERIRRLVKGGASSNIRVFTFHGFCMDVLRAEGDRAGIAHDFLLCSEWDGRKLAEQTLSMLGLSRSLGQFLRSIPFLKRDSVLEPPGERNGSSVEFLLPYQMYQRTLRESGMLDLDDLEAETLRLFRSRHDVCETYANRFPWVFVDEYQDTNPVESAILKTLVSPQTSALRPIRVCAIGDPDQAIYGFRGADVQSFFKFEKDFPGAGVVRLTRNYRSTQPILTGAASILNKEEPLQGQNRQGELICLAPCRTGAEEAEMVVAEIERLLGGTSLFSVDSGRAASGEEGEGLGFGDVAVLFRLNSQGEALEEAFERSGIPYLRSGEAPLVMRHPVHEIWRFLLAASFAAVPHYREFYLSLPGMERQERVRILESFHSTGLVAEVVERAISAHGFQISEEAREPLRRLRELAADFQQDLKAFLDRLSLDRGIDHETLSGDRVALMSLHAAKGLEWPVVFITGCEDQLLPCTLFGDRDDAEEKRLFYVGMTRARKRLILSHAKSRILSGRALQSNPSPFLTMIPSTLCAPLSRTGWKPRKKPKRQLDLF
;
A
#
# COMPACT_ATOMS: atom_id res chain seq x y z
N MET A 1 10.33 -1.88 -44.20
CA MET A 1 10.23 -0.41 -44.36
C MET A 1 11.05 0.26 -43.25
N GLN A 2 11.71 1.41 -43.47
CA GLN A 2 12.39 2.12 -42.38
C GLN A 2 11.46 3.14 -41.72
N PHE A 3 11.37 3.15 -40.40
CA PHE A 3 10.53 4.09 -39.65
C PHE A 3 11.06 4.41 -38.25
N ILE A 4 10.62 5.53 -37.69
CA ILE A 4 10.97 6.05 -36.36
C ILE A 4 9.80 5.81 -35.40
N ALA A 5 10.11 5.31 -34.22
CA ALA A 5 9.14 5.02 -33.17
C ALA A 5 9.51 5.64 -31.82
N ASP A 6 8.55 6.27 -31.16
CA ASP A 6 8.71 6.84 -29.81
C ASP A 6 7.61 6.26 -28.91
N LEU A 7 7.97 5.30 -28.07
CA LEU A 7 7.04 4.39 -27.40
C LEU A 7 6.65 4.85 -25.98
N HIS A 8 7.48 5.69 -25.37
CA HIS A 8 7.27 6.21 -24.02
C HIS A 8 6.88 7.69 -24.05
N ILE A 9 5.60 7.94 -23.83
CA ILE A 9 5.05 9.29 -23.70
C ILE A 9 4.02 9.32 -22.56
N HIS A 10 3.59 10.52 -22.18
CA HIS A 10 2.50 10.72 -21.24
C HIS A 10 1.27 11.36 -21.89
N SER A 11 0.15 11.28 -21.18
CA SER A 11 -1.11 11.92 -21.47
C SER A 11 -1.30 13.19 -20.63
N HIS A 12 -2.36 13.94 -20.94
CA HIS A 12 -2.78 15.08 -20.13
C HIS A 12 -3.39 14.71 -18.76
N TYR A 13 -3.59 13.41 -18.48
CA TYR A 13 -4.00 12.90 -17.17
C TYR A 13 -2.82 12.63 -16.22
N SER A 14 -1.59 12.60 -16.74
CA SER A 14 -0.39 12.52 -15.91
C SER A 14 -0.09 13.82 -15.19
N ARG A 15 0.57 13.73 -14.04
CA ARG A 15 1.02 14.92 -13.32
C ARG A 15 2.14 15.65 -14.06
N ALA A 16 2.10 16.99 -13.98
CA ALA A 16 3.12 17.88 -14.53
C ALA A 16 3.33 17.77 -16.05
N THR A 17 2.32 17.34 -16.78
CA THR A 17 2.31 17.28 -18.24
C THR A 17 1.47 18.38 -18.89
N SER A 18 1.65 18.60 -20.19
CA SER A 18 0.84 19.54 -20.96
C SER A 18 -0.59 19.03 -21.16
N ARG A 19 -1.57 19.95 -21.13
CA ARG A 19 -2.95 19.67 -21.53
C ARG A 19 -3.09 19.32 -23.02
N ASP A 20 -2.08 19.66 -23.81
CA ASP A 20 -2.04 19.38 -25.25
C ASP A 20 -1.59 17.94 -25.56
N LEU A 21 -1.33 17.09 -24.55
CA LEU A 21 -1.09 15.66 -24.75
C LEU A 21 -2.42 14.91 -24.95
N VAL A 22 -3.05 15.21 -26.08
CA VAL A 22 -4.27 14.58 -26.60
C VAL A 22 -3.97 13.93 -27.95
N PRO A 23 -4.72 12.90 -28.40
CA PRO A 23 -4.34 12.08 -29.55
C PRO A 23 -4.11 12.90 -30.83
N GLN A 24 -4.91 13.95 -31.06
CA GLN A 24 -4.82 14.83 -32.23
C GLN A 24 -3.51 15.63 -32.25
N LYS A 25 -3.12 16.21 -31.11
CA LYS A 25 -1.90 17.02 -31.00
C LYS A 25 -0.65 16.14 -30.95
N LEU A 26 -0.75 14.93 -30.40
CA LEU A 26 0.30 13.92 -30.51
C LEU A 26 0.54 13.52 -31.97
N ALA A 27 -0.52 13.23 -32.73
CA ALA A 27 -0.40 12.94 -34.16
C ALA A 27 0.17 14.14 -34.93
N LEU A 28 -0.28 15.36 -34.66
CA LEU A 28 0.25 16.57 -35.27
C LEU A 28 1.77 16.67 -35.10
N TRP A 29 2.26 16.54 -33.86
CA TRP A 29 3.68 16.66 -33.57
C TRP A 29 4.49 15.47 -34.06
N ALA A 30 3.94 14.25 -34.03
CA ALA A 30 4.58 13.09 -34.66
C ALA A 30 4.86 13.34 -36.14
N GLN A 31 3.91 13.95 -36.87
CA GLN A 31 4.09 14.32 -38.27
C GLN A 31 5.17 15.41 -38.47
N LYS A 32 5.16 16.48 -37.66
CA LYS A 32 6.20 17.53 -37.70
C LYS A 32 7.60 16.98 -37.42
N LYS A 33 7.70 16.02 -36.48
CA LYS A 33 8.95 15.35 -36.12
C LYS A 33 9.39 14.32 -37.16
N GLY A 34 8.45 13.67 -37.84
CA GLY A 34 8.73 12.58 -38.78
C GLY A 34 8.68 11.20 -38.13
N ILE A 35 7.91 11.06 -37.04
CA ILE A 35 7.71 9.83 -36.27
C ILE A 35 6.50 9.09 -36.84
N GLN A 36 6.68 7.83 -37.23
CA GLN A 36 5.61 7.03 -37.83
C GLN A 36 4.90 6.15 -36.81
N LEU A 37 5.51 5.84 -35.67
CA LEU A 37 4.90 5.05 -34.60
C LEU A 37 5.04 5.76 -33.26
N LEU A 38 3.94 5.93 -32.54
CA LEU A 38 3.90 6.59 -31.26
C LEU A 38 3.23 5.72 -30.20
N GLY A 39 3.79 5.69 -28.99
CA GLY A 39 3.05 5.20 -27.82
C GLY A 39 1.80 6.03 -27.58
N THR A 40 0.78 5.46 -26.96
CA THR A 40 -0.38 6.25 -26.49
C THR A 40 -0.11 6.95 -25.15
N GLY A 41 0.78 6.38 -24.33
CA GLY A 41 1.00 6.79 -22.94
C GLY A 41 -0.19 6.48 -22.02
N ASP A 42 0.07 6.34 -20.73
CA ASP A 42 -0.90 6.35 -19.61
C ASP A 42 -2.21 5.55 -19.79
N PHE A 43 -2.17 4.47 -20.58
CA PHE A 43 -3.36 3.70 -20.99
C PHE A 43 -4.18 3.06 -19.84
N THR A 44 -3.68 3.16 -18.61
CA THR A 44 -4.31 2.66 -17.38
C THR A 44 -5.36 3.61 -16.84
N HIS A 45 -5.23 4.92 -17.13
CA HIS A 45 -6.15 5.91 -16.60
C HIS A 45 -7.54 5.76 -17.26
N PRO A 46 -8.63 5.50 -16.53
CA PRO A 46 -9.93 5.19 -17.14
C PRO A 46 -10.48 6.29 -18.06
N GLY A 47 -10.26 7.56 -17.71
CA GLY A 47 -10.64 8.69 -18.56
C GLY A 47 -9.84 8.74 -19.86
N TRP A 48 -8.53 8.44 -19.80
CA TRP A 48 -7.68 8.42 -20.98
C TRP A 48 -7.98 7.22 -21.87
N PHE A 49 -8.19 6.05 -21.26
CA PHE A 49 -8.60 4.83 -21.94
C PHE A 49 -9.90 5.04 -22.73
N ALA A 50 -10.89 5.75 -22.16
CA ALA A 50 -12.11 6.11 -22.85
C ALA A 50 -11.85 7.03 -24.05
N GLU A 51 -11.02 8.07 -23.88
CA GLU A 51 -10.63 8.97 -24.96
C GLU A 51 -9.87 8.24 -26.08
N LEU A 52 -8.99 7.30 -25.74
CA LEU A 52 -8.29 6.47 -26.74
C LEU A 52 -9.29 5.65 -27.56
N LYS A 53 -10.24 4.97 -26.92
CA LYS A 53 -11.32 4.23 -27.61
C LYS A 53 -12.21 5.14 -28.46
N GLU A 54 -12.43 6.37 -28.02
CA GLU A 54 -13.24 7.34 -28.76
C GLU A 54 -12.51 7.90 -29.99
N ASN A 55 -11.21 8.16 -29.90
CA ASN A 55 -10.48 8.87 -30.96
C ASN A 55 -9.73 7.95 -31.93
N LEU A 56 -9.42 6.71 -31.52
CA LEU A 56 -8.60 5.78 -32.30
C LEU A 56 -9.43 4.66 -32.95
N VAL A 57 -8.94 4.18 -34.08
CA VAL A 57 -9.43 2.99 -34.80
C VAL A 57 -8.25 2.13 -35.21
N GLU A 58 -8.46 0.82 -35.29
CA GLU A 58 -7.42 -0.11 -35.73
C GLU A 58 -7.01 0.18 -37.19
N ALA A 59 -5.71 0.12 -37.46
CA ALA A 59 -5.12 0.40 -38.77
C ALA A 59 -4.46 -0.86 -39.35
N GLU A 60 -3.60 -1.48 -38.54
CA GLU A 60 -3.01 -2.79 -38.74
C GLU A 60 -3.23 -3.59 -37.46
N GLN A 61 -3.03 -4.91 -37.50
CA GLN A 61 -3.22 -5.75 -36.33
C GLN A 61 -2.38 -5.24 -35.14
N GLY A 62 -3.07 -4.76 -34.11
CA GLY A 62 -2.50 -4.18 -32.89
C GLY A 62 -1.85 -2.80 -33.00
N LEU A 63 -2.04 -2.10 -34.13
CA LEU A 63 -1.69 -0.70 -34.31
C LEU A 63 -2.92 0.14 -34.64
N PHE A 64 -2.94 1.36 -34.13
CA PHE A 64 -4.10 2.23 -34.20
C PHE A 64 -3.79 3.52 -34.95
N ARG A 65 -4.81 4.19 -35.45
CA ARG A 65 -4.71 5.53 -36.04
C ARG A 65 -5.89 6.39 -35.61
N LEU A 66 -5.80 7.69 -35.81
CA LEU A 66 -6.92 8.59 -35.53
C LEU A 66 -8.10 8.27 -36.47
N LYS A 67 -9.33 8.49 -35.98
CA LYS A 67 -10.51 8.48 -36.86
C LYS A 67 -10.32 9.47 -38.02
N HIS A 68 -10.78 9.08 -39.21
CA HIS A 68 -10.57 9.84 -40.45
C HIS A 68 -11.00 11.33 -40.35
N SER A 69 -12.06 11.64 -39.61
CA SER A 69 -12.48 13.03 -39.40
C SER A 69 -11.44 13.86 -38.65
N LEU A 70 -10.81 13.27 -37.61
CA LEU A 70 -9.78 13.91 -36.80
C LEU A 70 -8.45 14.01 -37.55
N GLU A 71 -8.09 12.98 -38.34
CA GLU A 71 -6.91 13.01 -39.22
C GLU A 71 -6.98 14.21 -40.18
N ASN A 72 -8.13 14.40 -40.84
CA ASN A 72 -8.36 15.51 -41.75
C ASN A 72 -8.20 16.88 -41.08
N ASP A 73 -8.58 17.02 -39.81
CA ASP A 73 -8.43 18.27 -39.08
C ASP A 73 -6.97 18.55 -38.73
N VAL A 74 -6.22 17.52 -38.35
CA VAL A 74 -4.76 17.62 -38.11
C VAL A 74 -4.02 18.00 -39.40
N GLU A 75 -4.38 17.42 -40.54
CA GLU A 75 -3.73 17.72 -41.83
C GLU A 75 -3.93 19.18 -42.31
N LYS A 76 -4.98 19.87 -41.85
CA LYS A 76 -5.18 21.30 -42.16
C LYS A 76 -4.16 22.21 -41.47
N GLU A 77 -3.62 21.78 -40.34
CA GLU A 77 -2.61 22.51 -39.56
C GLU A 77 -1.16 22.18 -40.01
N LEU A 78 -0.97 21.22 -40.93
CA LEU A 78 0.35 20.69 -41.28
C LEU A 78 0.87 21.14 -42.67
N PRO A 79 2.17 21.47 -42.75
CA PRO A 79 2.91 21.52 -44.01
C PRO A 79 2.71 20.26 -44.85
N ARG A 80 2.51 20.42 -46.16
CA ARG A 80 2.34 19.26 -47.07
C ARG A 80 3.54 18.32 -47.03
N SER A 81 4.73 18.89 -46.87
CA SER A 81 6.02 18.20 -46.75
C SER A 81 6.12 17.28 -45.52
N CYS A 82 5.30 17.49 -44.50
CA CYS A 82 5.34 16.75 -43.23
C CYS A 82 4.21 15.73 -43.09
N ARG A 83 3.27 15.67 -44.05
CA ARG A 83 2.11 14.79 -43.95
C ARG A 83 2.54 13.33 -44.00
N LEU A 84 2.23 12.61 -42.93
CA LEU A 84 2.41 11.18 -42.79
C LEU A 84 1.23 10.64 -41.98
N THR A 85 0.95 9.35 -42.05
CA THR A 85 -0.13 8.75 -41.27
C THR A 85 0.49 8.03 -40.07
N PRO A 86 0.67 8.69 -38.91
CA PRO A 86 1.29 8.05 -37.76
C PRO A 86 0.38 6.92 -37.24
N ARG A 87 1.01 5.88 -36.70
CA ARG A 87 0.36 4.82 -35.94
C ARG A 87 0.57 5.01 -34.46
N PHE A 88 -0.39 4.53 -33.69
CA PHE A 88 -0.35 4.46 -32.25
C PHE A 88 -0.21 3.00 -31.81
N ILE A 89 0.64 2.76 -30.82
CA ILE A 89 0.71 1.49 -30.08
C ILE A 89 0.28 1.76 -28.65
N LEU A 90 -0.58 0.89 -28.12
CA LEU A 90 -1.10 1.06 -26.76
C LEU A 90 0.05 0.90 -25.77
N SER A 91 0.41 1.98 -25.09
CA SER A 91 1.50 2.00 -24.12
C SER A 91 1.12 2.73 -22.84
N GLY A 92 1.74 2.36 -21.72
CA GLY A 92 1.63 3.09 -20.47
C GLY A 92 2.76 2.79 -19.50
N GLU A 93 3.14 3.81 -18.74
CA GLU A 93 4.14 3.70 -17.68
C GLU A 93 3.46 3.44 -16.33
N LEU A 94 4.00 2.51 -15.55
CA LEU A 94 3.56 2.21 -14.19
C LEU A 94 4.71 2.33 -13.21
N SER A 95 4.44 2.87 -12.02
CA SER A 95 5.44 3.04 -10.96
C SER A 95 5.23 2.00 -9.87
N CYS A 96 6.18 1.08 -9.69
CA CYS A 96 6.17 0.08 -8.63
C CYS A 96 7.02 0.56 -7.45
N ILE A 97 6.44 0.66 -6.26
CA ILE A 97 7.13 0.98 -5.01
C ILE A 97 6.81 -0.12 -3.99
N TYR A 98 7.81 -0.93 -3.65
CA TYR A 98 7.62 -2.13 -2.82
C TYR A 98 8.91 -2.52 -2.10
N LYS A 99 8.84 -3.46 -1.16
CA LYS A 99 10.01 -3.99 -0.47
C LYS A 99 10.52 -5.28 -1.09
N ARG A 100 11.82 -5.35 -1.35
CA ARG A 100 12.52 -6.57 -1.76
C ARG A 100 13.99 -6.53 -1.38
N GLY A 101 14.52 -7.65 -0.87
CA GLY A 101 15.91 -7.72 -0.40
C GLY A 101 16.22 -6.78 0.77
N GLY A 102 15.22 -6.48 1.62
CA GLY A 102 15.38 -5.57 2.77
C GLY A 102 15.43 -4.08 2.42
N LYS A 103 15.30 -3.70 1.14
CA LYS A 103 15.26 -2.30 0.68
C LYS A 103 13.92 -1.97 0.03
N THR A 104 13.55 -0.69 0.04
CA THR A 104 12.43 -0.18 -0.75
C THR A 104 12.89 0.03 -2.19
N ARG A 105 12.31 -0.74 -3.10
CA ARG A 105 12.56 -0.69 -4.53
C ARG A 105 11.54 0.22 -5.18
N LYS A 106 12.00 1.00 -6.15
CA LYS A 106 11.20 1.94 -6.93
C LYS A 106 11.61 1.78 -8.38
N VAL A 107 10.73 1.20 -9.17
CA VAL A 107 11.04 0.85 -10.56
C VAL A 107 9.86 1.25 -11.42
N HIS A 108 10.15 1.88 -12.55
CA HIS A 108 9.16 2.19 -13.57
C HIS A 108 9.21 1.14 -14.66
N HIS A 109 8.05 0.84 -15.23
CA HIS A 109 7.91 -0.11 -16.33
C HIS A 109 7.00 0.46 -17.41
N LEU A 110 7.46 0.39 -18.65
CA LEU A 110 6.67 0.67 -19.84
C LEU A 110 6.08 -0.66 -20.34
N ILE A 111 4.76 -0.70 -20.48
CA ILE A 111 4.06 -1.90 -20.96
C ILE A 111 3.37 -1.56 -22.27
N LEU A 112 3.55 -2.43 -23.27
CA LEU A 112 2.88 -2.33 -24.56
C LEU A 112 1.82 -3.42 -24.67
N MET A 113 0.59 -3.04 -25.00
CA MET A 113 -0.55 -3.96 -25.13
C MET A 113 -0.94 -4.14 -26.60
N PRO A 114 -1.28 -5.36 -27.02
CA PRO A 114 -1.63 -5.65 -28.42
C PRO A 114 -2.99 -5.08 -28.81
N ASP A 115 -3.93 -4.99 -27.88
CA ASP A 115 -5.32 -4.61 -28.17
C ASP A 115 -6.05 -4.06 -26.93
N PHE A 116 -7.19 -3.42 -27.17
CA PHE A 116 -8.01 -2.83 -26.12
C PHE A 116 -8.65 -3.86 -25.18
N ASP A 117 -8.88 -5.10 -25.62
CA ASP A 117 -9.51 -6.14 -24.79
C ASP A 117 -8.54 -6.67 -23.73
N SER A 118 -7.30 -6.96 -24.14
CA SER A 118 -6.17 -7.31 -23.29
C SER A 118 -5.87 -6.19 -22.30
N LEU A 119 -5.82 -4.94 -22.78
CA LEU A 119 -5.64 -3.77 -21.93
C LEU A 119 -6.79 -3.62 -20.91
N GLU A 120 -8.03 -3.88 -21.30
CA GLU A 120 -9.17 -3.80 -20.38
C GLU A 120 -9.10 -4.87 -19.28
N LYS A 121 -8.65 -6.10 -19.61
CA LYS A 121 -8.38 -7.15 -18.61
C LYS A 121 -7.27 -6.71 -17.64
N PHE A 122 -6.17 -6.18 -18.18
CA PHE A 122 -5.05 -5.68 -17.38
C PHE A 122 -5.48 -4.56 -16.43
N ASN A 123 -6.19 -3.54 -16.93
CA ASN A 123 -6.70 -2.43 -16.12
C ASN A 123 -7.67 -2.90 -15.03
N LYS A 124 -8.51 -3.90 -15.30
CA LYS A 124 -9.40 -4.51 -14.29
C LYS A 124 -8.61 -5.19 -13.18
N SER A 125 -7.53 -5.89 -13.50
CA SER A 125 -6.67 -6.53 -12.50
C SER A 125 -5.91 -5.49 -11.68
N LEU A 126 -5.35 -4.46 -12.32
CA LEU A 126 -4.65 -3.36 -11.65
C LEU A 126 -5.55 -2.55 -10.71
N ALA A 127 -6.79 -2.28 -11.10
CA ALA A 127 -7.76 -1.54 -10.28
C ALA A 127 -8.07 -2.25 -8.94
N ARG A 128 -7.85 -3.57 -8.84
CA ARG A 128 -7.98 -4.32 -7.58
C ARG A 128 -6.81 -4.07 -6.62
N ILE A 129 -5.67 -3.64 -7.17
CA ILE A 129 -4.43 -3.48 -6.42
C ILE A 129 -4.17 -2.01 -6.12
N GLY A 130 -4.21 -1.13 -7.10
CA GLY A 130 -3.83 0.27 -6.92
C GLY A 130 -4.87 1.25 -7.44
N ASN A 131 -4.66 2.52 -7.09
CA ASN A 131 -5.46 3.61 -7.65
C ASN A 131 -4.94 3.96 -9.05
N ILE A 132 -5.68 3.54 -10.09
CA ILE A 132 -5.41 3.88 -11.49
C ILE A 132 -6.12 5.16 -11.98
N ARG A 133 -6.88 5.84 -11.10
CA ARG A 133 -7.73 6.99 -11.44
C ARG A 133 -7.12 8.35 -11.09
N SER A 134 -6.08 8.39 -10.26
CA SER A 134 -5.54 9.65 -9.72
C SER A 134 -4.45 10.31 -10.57
N ASP A 135 -3.79 9.52 -11.40
CA ASP A 135 -2.63 9.91 -12.20
C ASP A 135 -2.57 9.00 -13.44
N GLY A 136 -2.08 9.53 -14.56
CA GLY A 136 -1.83 8.76 -15.78
C GLY A 136 -0.79 7.66 -15.56
N ARG A 137 0.17 7.90 -14.64
CA ARG A 137 1.13 6.92 -14.13
C ARG A 137 0.72 6.46 -12.72
N PRO A 138 0.03 5.33 -12.58
CA PRO A 138 -0.37 4.83 -11.27
C PRO A 138 0.84 4.42 -10.43
N ILE A 139 0.76 4.70 -9.13
CA ILE A 139 1.73 4.22 -8.12
C ILE A 139 1.15 2.96 -7.50
N LEU A 140 1.87 1.86 -7.65
CA LEU A 140 1.49 0.54 -7.20
C LEU A 140 2.42 0.09 -6.09
N GLY A 141 1.83 -0.41 -4.99
CA GLY A 141 2.54 -1.14 -3.95
C GLY A 141 3.02 -2.53 -4.38
N LEU A 142 3.18 -2.78 -5.68
CA LEU A 142 3.29 -4.12 -6.25
C LEU A 142 4.72 -4.43 -6.67
N ASP A 143 5.15 -5.66 -6.41
CA ASP A 143 6.42 -6.19 -6.90
C ASP A 143 6.47 -6.21 -8.44
N SER A 144 7.62 -5.90 -9.02
CA SER A 144 7.80 -5.84 -10.49
C SER A 144 7.58 -7.19 -11.17
N LYS A 145 7.95 -8.30 -10.51
CA LYS A 145 7.65 -9.67 -10.97
C LYS A 145 6.15 -9.91 -11.08
N ASN A 146 5.40 -9.53 -10.05
CA ASN A 146 3.94 -9.72 -10.03
C ASN A 146 3.25 -8.82 -11.09
N LEU A 147 3.77 -7.62 -11.34
CA LEU A 147 3.26 -6.77 -12.41
C LEU A 147 3.48 -7.40 -13.80
N LEU A 148 4.64 -8.00 -14.03
CA LEU A 148 4.96 -8.74 -15.24
C LEU A 148 4.03 -9.96 -15.42
N GLU A 149 3.85 -10.75 -14.35
CA GLU A 149 2.93 -11.88 -14.35
C GLU A 149 1.50 -11.44 -14.73
N MET A 150 1.00 -10.35 -14.13
CA MET A 150 -0.32 -9.81 -14.46
C MET A 150 -0.44 -9.33 -15.92
N ALA A 151 0.65 -8.79 -16.50
CA ALA A 151 0.65 -8.38 -17.90
C ALA A 151 0.56 -9.61 -18.83
N LEU A 152 1.34 -10.65 -18.53
CA LEU A 152 1.34 -11.93 -19.26
C LEU A 152 0.03 -12.70 -19.12
N GLU A 153 -0.62 -12.65 -17.95
CA GLU A 153 -1.95 -13.22 -17.73
C GLU A 153 -3.03 -12.49 -18.53
N ALA A 154 -2.91 -11.16 -18.69
CA ALA A 154 -3.84 -10.38 -19.49
C ALA A 154 -3.69 -10.70 -20.98
N SER A 155 -2.44 -10.88 -21.44
CA SER A 155 -2.10 -11.32 -22.80
C SER A 155 -0.68 -11.89 -22.83
N ASP A 156 -0.51 -13.07 -23.42
CA ASP A 156 0.81 -13.66 -23.70
C ASP A 156 1.64 -12.83 -24.70
N ARG A 157 0.97 -11.95 -25.45
CA ARG A 157 1.57 -10.99 -26.38
C ARG A 157 1.95 -9.66 -25.74
N ALA A 158 1.64 -9.42 -24.45
CA ALA A 158 2.03 -8.18 -23.78
C ALA A 158 3.56 -8.06 -23.73
N PHE A 159 4.07 -6.86 -24.04
CA PHE A 159 5.51 -6.61 -24.04
C PHE A 159 5.90 -5.67 -22.90
N PHE A 160 6.90 -6.07 -22.12
CA PHE A 160 7.24 -5.44 -20.85
C PHE A 160 8.67 -4.91 -20.88
N ILE A 161 8.84 -3.62 -20.64
CA ILE A 161 10.11 -2.91 -20.74
C ILE A 161 10.37 -2.18 -19.41
N PRO A 162 11.37 -2.60 -18.61
CA PRO A 162 11.89 -1.79 -17.52
C PRO A 162 12.31 -0.40 -18.02
N ALA A 163 11.73 0.64 -17.42
CA ALA A 163 11.85 2.02 -17.89
C ALA A 163 12.95 2.79 -17.15
N HIS A 164 13.62 3.69 -17.89
CA HIS A 164 14.65 4.63 -17.40
C HIS A 164 15.67 3.98 -16.46
N ILE A 165 16.27 2.86 -16.86
CA ILE A 165 16.94 1.90 -15.97
C ILE A 165 18.09 2.47 -15.10
N TRP A 166 18.53 3.71 -15.32
CA TRP A 166 19.60 4.35 -14.57
C TRP A 166 19.22 5.45 -13.59
N THR A 167 18.00 6.01 -13.64
CA THR A 167 17.69 7.19 -12.81
C THR A 167 17.87 6.88 -11.32
N PRO A 168 18.48 7.76 -10.49
CA PRO A 168 18.95 7.35 -9.16
C PRO A 168 17.88 6.74 -8.24
N TRP A 169 16.63 7.21 -8.31
CA TRP A 169 15.55 6.85 -7.38
C TRP A 169 14.39 6.06 -7.97
N PHE A 170 14.22 5.97 -9.28
CA PHE A 170 13.05 5.34 -9.92
C PHE A 170 13.49 4.52 -11.12
N SER A 171 14.34 3.53 -10.86
CA SER A 171 14.90 2.70 -11.91
C SER A 171 15.38 1.37 -11.39
N LEU A 172 15.67 0.50 -12.36
CA LEU A 172 16.14 -0.84 -12.14
C LEU A 172 17.57 -0.89 -11.60
N PHE A 173 18.50 -0.11 -12.13
CA PHE A 173 19.93 -0.09 -11.75
C PHE A 173 20.36 1.22 -11.04
N GLY A 174 19.41 2.06 -10.63
CA GLY A 174 19.68 3.34 -9.98
C GLY A 174 20.46 3.23 -8.67
N SER A 175 21.30 4.23 -8.39
CA SER A 175 22.24 4.25 -7.26
C SER A 175 21.60 4.28 -5.86
N LYS A 176 20.28 4.53 -5.74
CA LYS A 176 19.57 4.57 -4.45
C LYS A 176 18.61 3.40 -4.24
N SER A 177 17.72 3.16 -5.21
CA SER A 177 16.64 2.15 -5.09
C SER A 177 16.85 0.92 -5.97
N GLY A 178 17.82 0.97 -6.90
CA GLY A 178 18.04 -0.04 -7.91
C GLY A 178 18.72 -1.31 -7.39
N PHE A 179 18.60 -2.37 -8.17
CA PHE A 179 19.26 -3.66 -8.05
C PHE A 179 20.65 -3.61 -8.68
N ASP A 180 21.45 -4.63 -8.38
CA ASP A 180 22.75 -4.84 -9.01
C ASP A 180 22.68 -5.88 -10.15
N ALA A 181 21.59 -6.65 -10.23
CA ALA A 181 21.31 -7.63 -11.28
C ALA A 181 19.81 -7.76 -11.60
N MET A 182 19.48 -8.16 -12.83
CA MET A 182 18.11 -8.36 -13.33
C MET A 182 17.32 -9.41 -12.55
N GLU A 183 17.94 -10.54 -12.22
CA GLU A 183 17.31 -11.67 -11.54
C GLU A 183 16.83 -11.30 -10.13
N GLU A 184 17.46 -10.31 -9.49
CA GLU A 184 16.99 -9.81 -8.20
C GLU A 184 15.62 -9.12 -8.30
N CYS A 185 15.25 -8.61 -9.48
CA CYS A 185 14.00 -7.91 -9.74
C CYS A 185 12.90 -8.86 -10.27
N PHE A 186 13.23 -9.73 -11.23
CA PHE A 186 12.23 -10.55 -11.93
C PHE A 186 12.28 -12.05 -11.60
N ASP A 187 13.32 -12.53 -10.92
CA ASP A 187 13.45 -13.94 -10.51
C ASP A 187 13.34 -14.90 -11.72
N ASP A 188 12.52 -15.95 -11.63
CA ASP A 188 12.24 -16.90 -12.71
C ASP A 188 11.59 -16.27 -13.95
N LEU A 189 10.98 -15.09 -13.83
CA LEU A 189 10.40 -14.38 -14.97
C LEU A 189 11.39 -13.48 -15.73
N THR A 190 12.67 -13.43 -15.33
CA THR A 190 13.69 -12.61 -16.01
C THR A 190 13.80 -12.92 -17.51
N SER A 191 13.59 -14.19 -17.89
CA SER A 191 13.63 -14.64 -19.29
C SER A 191 12.56 -14.03 -20.20
N HIS A 192 11.53 -13.39 -19.63
CA HIS A 192 10.49 -12.67 -20.38
C HIS A 192 10.84 -11.20 -20.66
N ILE A 193 11.95 -10.70 -20.12
CA ILE A 193 12.44 -9.36 -20.43
C ILE A 193 13.39 -9.44 -21.62
N HIS A 194 13.11 -8.66 -22.65
CA HIS A 194 13.90 -8.66 -23.88
C HIS A 194 14.42 -7.28 -24.28
N ALA A 195 13.83 -6.22 -23.76
CA ALA A 195 14.24 -4.85 -24.02
C ALA A 195 14.28 -4.02 -22.75
N LEU A 196 15.16 -3.02 -22.72
CA LEU A 196 15.34 -2.11 -21.59
C LEU A 196 15.38 -0.67 -22.12
N GLU A 197 14.68 0.24 -21.44
CA GLU A 197 14.74 1.66 -21.77
C GLU A 197 15.78 2.38 -20.91
N THR A 198 16.74 3.02 -21.59
CA THR A 198 17.94 3.61 -20.97
C THR A 198 17.66 4.95 -20.27
N GLY A 199 16.76 5.75 -20.85
CA GLY A 199 16.36 7.07 -20.36
C GLY A 199 17.39 8.18 -20.65
N LEU A 200 16.96 9.43 -20.47
CA LEU A 200 17.59 10.67 -20.96
C LEU A 200 18.96 11.07 -20.38
N SER A 201 19.62 10.22 -19.59
CA SER A 201 20.88 10.54 -18.90
C SER A 201 21.98 9.50 -19.15
N SER A 202 21.73 8.56 -20.07
CA SER A 202 22.69 7.58 -20.56
C SER A 202 22.57 7.43 -22.06
N ASP A 203 23.61 6.95 -22.73
CA ASP A 203 23.59 6.65 -24.16
C ASP A 203 24.13 5.23 -24.43
N PRO A 204 24.05 4.70 -25.65
CA PRO A 204 24.56 3.36 -25.95
C PRO A 204 26.05 3.16 -25.66
N ALA A 205 26.87 4.23 -25.71
CA ALA A 205 28.29 4.14 -25.39
C ALA A 205 28.52 3.94 -23.89
N MET A 206 27.74 4.59 -23.04
CA MET A 206 27.76 4.35 -21.59
C MET A 206 27.27 2.93 -21.27
N ASN A 207 26.14 2.53 -21.85
CA ASN A 207 25.52 1.23 -21.57
C ASN A 207 26.38 0.04 -22.03
N GLY A 208 27.11 0.17 -23.15
CA GLY A 208 27.98 -0.88 -23.67
C GLY A 208 29.17 -1.25 -22.79
N LEU A 209 29.40 -0.51 -21.69
CA LEU A 209 30.42 -0.82 -20.67
C LEU A 209 29.99 -1.90 -19.68
N PHE A 210 28.70 -2.28 -19.66
CA PHE A 210 28.16 -3.25 -18.72
C PHE A 210 27.62 -4.48 -19.45
N SER A 211 28.31 -5.62 -19.34
CA SER A 211 28.03 -6.82 -20.12
C SER A 211 26.65 -7.45 -19.88
N GLU A 212 26.03 -7.24 -18.72
CA GLU A 212 24.71 -7.78 -18.40
C GLU A 212 23.64 -7.25 -19.37
N LEU A 213 23.85 -6.06 -19.94
CA LEU A 213 22.92 -5.42 -20.89
C LEU A 213 22.99 -5.99 -22.30
N ASP A 214 24.06 -6.70 -22.67
CA ASP A 214 24.30 -7.16 -24.05
C ASP A 214 23.21 -8.08 -24.60
N GLN A 215 22.53 -8.81 -23.71
CA GLN A 215 21.47 -9.75 -24.07
C GLN A 215 20.12 -9.08 -24.37
N TYR A 216 19.97 -7.78 -24.06
CA TYR A 216 18.73 -7.04 -24.22
C TYR A 216 18.83 -6.02 -25.37
N VAL A 217 17.70 -5.75 -26.01
CA VAL A 217 17.59 -4.62 -26.93
C VAL A 217 17.43 -3.33 -26.13
N LEU A 218 18.40 -2.43 -26.23
CA LEU A 218 18.32 -1.12 -25.60
C LEU A 218 17.46 -0.19 -26.47
N VAL A 219 16.35 0.27 -25.91
CA VAL A 219 15.42 1.20 -26.54
C VAL A 219 15.55 2.58 -25.92
N SER A 220 15.29 3.62 -26.72
CA SER A 220 15.38 5.02 -26.30
C SER A 220 14.09 5.74 -26.64
N ASN A 221 13.49 6.42 -25.67
CA ASN A 221 12.18 7.04 -25.84
C ASN A 221 12.13 8.40 -25.15
N SER A 222 11.28 9.27 -25.68
CA SER A 222 11.33 10.68 -25.30
C SER A 222 10.87 10.96 -23.87
N ASP A 223 10.09 10.10 -23.21
CA ASP A 223 9.42 10.42 -21.95
C ASP A 223 8.70 11.79 -22.05
N ALA A 224 7.92 11.96 -23.13
CA ALA A 224 7.40 13.26 -23.51
C ALA A 224 6.30 13.76 -22.56
N HIS A 225 6.62 14.83 -21.83
CA HIS A 225 5.69 15.59 -20.99
C HIS A 225 4.99 16.75 -21.73
N SER A 226 5.28 16.94 -23.02
CA SER A 226 4.62 17.90 -23.90
C SER A 226 4.85 17.49 -25.37
N PRO A 227 3.91 17.77 -26.30
CA PRO A 227 4.03 17.33 -27.70
C PRO A 227 5.33 17.76 -28.41
N GLN A 228 5.87 18.93 -28.06
CA GLN A 228 7.12 19.47 -28.63
C GLN A 228 8.35 18.59 -28.32
N LYS A 229 8.30 17.80 -27.25
CA LYS A 229 9.41 16.96 -26.76
C LYS A 229 9.47 15.58 -27.42
N LEU A 230 8.47 15.22 -28.22
CA LEU A 230 8.47 13.96 -28.98
C LEU A 230 9.72 13.86 -29.85
N GLY A 231 10.29 12.65 -29.91
CA GLY A 231 11.45 12.33 -30.74
C GLY A 231 12.78 12.94 -30.30
N ARG A 232 12.88 13.51 -29.09
CA ARG A 232 14.19 13.83 -28.49
C ARG A 232 15.01 12.58 -28.19
N GLU A 233 14.31 11.47 -27.96
CA GLU A 233 14.80 10.11 -28.10
C GLU A 233 13.75 9.30 -28.85
N ALA A 234 14.22 8.33 -29.64
CA ALA A 234 13.35 7.45 -30.42
C ALA A 234 14.11 6.21 -30.91
N ASN A 235 13.38 5.26 -31.47
CA ASN A 235 13.87 3.99 -31.96
C ASN A 235 13.78 3.92 -33.49
N LEU A 236 14.74 3.26 -34.14
CA LEU A 236 14.82 3.12 -35.58
C LEU A 236 14.55 1.67 -35.99
N PHE A 237 13.45 1.44 -36.70
CA PHE A 237 13.04 0.12 -37.17
C PHE A 237 13.19 -0.01 -38.68
N SER A 238 13.43 -1.24 -39.13
CA SER A 238 13.48 -1.67 -40.52
C SER A 238 12.62 -2.93 -40.74
N THR A 239 11.35 -2.86 -40.33
CA THR A 239 10.35 -3.93 -40.45
C THR A 239 9.10 -3.43 -41.18
N ASP A 240 8.08 -4.26 -41.30
CA ASP A 240 6.74 -3.78 -41.64
C ASP A 240 6.05 -3.21 -40.39
N LEU A 241 5.08 -2.32 -40.59
CA LEU A 241 4.26 -1.77 -39.51
C LEU A 241 3.25 -2.83 -39.05
N GLY A 242 3.43 -3.33 -37.83
CA GLY A 242 2.52 -4.25 -37.16
C GLY A 242 3.06 -4.60 -35.78
N TYR A 243 2.17 -4.75 -34.80
CA TYR A 243 2.56 -4.97 -33.40
C TYR A 243 3.57 -6.10 -33.25
N ASP A 244 3.26 -7.28 -33.80
CA ASP A 244 4.12 -8.47 -33.65
C ASP A 244 5.49 -8.27 -34.29
N ARG A 245 5.59 -7.57 -35.43
CA ARG A 245 6.88 -7.28 -36.09
C ARG A 245 7.76 -6.34 -35.27
N ILE A 246 7.15 -5.39 -34.59
CA ILE A 246 7.85 -4.45 -33.71
C ILE A 246 8.34 -5.18 -32.45
N ILE A 247 7.50 -6.05 -31.87
CA ILE A 247 7.87 -6.87 -30.71
C ILE A 247 8.96 -7.89 -31.07
N GLU A 248 8.85 -8.59 -32.21
CA GLU A 248 9.88 -9.50 -32.73
C GLU A 248 11.23 -8.77 -32.87
N ALA A 249 11.22 -7.54 -33.41
CA ALA A 249 12.43 -6.74 -33.55
C ALA A 249 13.04 -6.30 -32.22
N MET A 250 12.22 -6.01 -31.20
CA MET A 250 12.70 -5.71 -29.84
C MET A 250 13.03 -6.97 -29.03
N THR A 251 12.67 -8.15 -29.51
CA THR A 251 12.97 -9.43 -28.85
C THR A 251 14.25 -10.06 -29.40
N GLY A 252 14.36 -10.18 -30.72
CA GLY A 252 15.51 -10.80 -31.40
C GLY A 252 16.53 -9.82 -31.97
N GLY A 253 16.24 -8.52 -31.97
CA GLY A 253 17.09 -7.48 -32.54
C GLY A 253 17.09 -7.41 -34.08
N GLU A 254 16.50 -8.38 -34.79
CA GLU A 254 16.35 -8.32 -36.24
C GLU A 254 15.32 -7.27 -36.64
N GLY A 255 15.71 -6.31 -37.47
CA GLY A 255 14.85 -5.18 -37.83
C GLY A 255 14.90 -4.00 -36.85
N PHE A 256 15.54 -4.12 -35.69
CA PHE A 256 15.91 -2.97 -34.85
C PHE A 256 17.28 -2.43 -35.28
N THR A 257 17.32 -1.23 -35.85
CA THR A 257 18.52 -0.71 -36.55
C THR A 257 19.34 0.28 -35.73
N GLY A 258 18.75 0.86 -34.69
CA GLY A 258 19.41 1.87 -33.88
C GLY A 258 18.47 2.77 -33.12
N THR A 259 19.03 3.82 -32.50
CA THR A 259 18.30 4.78 -31.68
C THR A 259 18.67 6.23 -32.02
N ILE A 260 17.77 7.14 -31.68
CA ILE A 260 17.99 8.57 -31.60
C ILE A 260 18.13 8.88 -30.12
N GLU A 261 19.21 9.56 -29.77
CA GLU A 261 19.62 9.80 -28.39
C GLU A 261 19.59 11.29 -28.06
N PHE A 262 19.14 11.58 -26.85
CA PHE A 262 19.38 12.84 -26.20
C PHE A 262 20.84 12.85 -25.71
N PHE A 263 21.49 14.01 -25.73
CA PHE A 263 22.83 14.09 -25.15
C PHE A 263 22.73 13.83 -23.64
N PRO A 264 23.38 12.78 -23.11
CA PRO A 264 23.20 12.40 -21.72
C PRO A 264 23.64 13.51 -20.78
N GLU A 265 24.61 14.34 -21.17
CA GLU A 265 25.07 15.51 -20.40
C GLU A 265 23.99 16.58 -20.19
N GLU A 266 23.01 16.71 -21.08
CA GLU A 266 21.87 17.60 -20.82
C GLU A 266 20.96 17.04 -19.72
N GLY A 267 20.99 15.73 -19.49
CA GLY A 267 20.23 15.04 -18.47
C GLY A 267 20.46 15.61 -17.07
N LYS A 268 19.39 15.70 -16.28
CA LYS A 268 19.41 16.32 -14.93
C LYS A 268 20.34 15.66 -13.91
N TYR A 269 20.69 14.40 -14.13
CA TYR A 269 21.44 13.57 -13.19
C TYR A 269 22.58 12.85 -13.89
N HIS A 270 23.15 13.43 -14.94
CA HIS A 270 24.26 12.80 -15.64
C HIS A 270 25.49 12.71 -14.75
N LEU A 271 25.93 13.86 -14.21
CA LEU A 271 27.08 13.98 -13.32
C LEU A 271 26.67 13.93 -11.84
N ASP A 272 27.67 13.67 -10.99
CA ASP A 272 27.49 13.76 -9.55
C ASP A 272 27.41 15.21 -9.12
N GLY A 273 26.64 15.50 -8.07
CA GLY A 273 26.68 16.86 -7.57
C GLY A 273 25.86 17.18 -6.34
N HIS A 274 25.97 18.44 -5.93
CA HIS A 274 25.21 19.04 -4.87
C HIS A 274 24.82 20.47 -5.27
N ARG A 275 23.60 20.58 -5.80
CA ARG A 275 23.03 21.79 -6.40
C ARG A 275 23.13 23.02 -5.51
N LYS A 276 22.85 22.86 -4.21
CA LYS A 276 22.87 23.98 -3.25
C LYS A 276 24.26 24.60 -3.06
N CYS A 277 25.32 23.87 -3.37
CA CYS A 277 26.70 24.36 -3.31
C CYS A 277 27.30 24.59 -4.70
N SER A 278 26.53 24.38 -5.77
CA SER A 278 27.00 24.41 -7.16
C SER A 278 28.24 23.54 -7.39
N VAL A 279 28.28 22.37 -6.75
CA VAL A 279 29.33 21.36 -6.94
C VAL A 279 28.83 20.35 -7.95
N CYS A 280 29.60 20.14 -9.02
CA CYS A 280 29.36 19.19 -10.09
C CYS A 280 30.68 18.47 -10.37
N PHE A 281 30.67 17.13 -10.34
CA PHE A 281 31.87 16.30 -10.42
C PHE A 281 31.68 15.12 -11.36
N GLU A 282 32.77 14.77 -12.02
CA GLU A 282 32.91 13.47 -12.67
C GLU A 282 33.14 12.35 -11.63
N PRO A 283 32.87 11.07 -11.99
CA PRO A 283 32.95 9.96 -11.05
C PRO A 283 34.31 9.80 -10.34
N GLU A 284 35.42 10.18 -11.00
CA GLU A 284 36.77 10.15 -10.42
C GLU A 284 36.95 11.22 -9.34
N GLU A 285 36.43 12.42 -9.57
CA GLU A 285 36.49 13.54 -8.61
C GLU A 285 35.66 13.23 -7.37
N THR A 286 34.46 12.64 -7.54
CA THR A 286 33.61 12.16 -6.45
C THR A 286 34.29 11.08 -5.61
N ARG A 287 35.00 10.14 -6.24
CA ARG A 287 35.82 9.15 -5.53
C ARG A 287 36.95 9.82 -4.74
N GLY A 288 37.58 10.84 -5.31
CA GLY A 288 38.62 11.64 -4.66
C GLY A 288 38.17 12.38 -3.40
N CYS A 289 36.90 12.75 -3.28
CA CYS A 289 36.33 13.39 -2.09
C CYS A 289 35.51 12.46 -1.18
N GLY A 290 35.55 11.15 -1.42
CA GLY A 290 34.84 10.14 -0.62
C GLY A 290 33.32 10.26 -0.68
N GLY A 291 32.77 10.69 -1.83
CA GLY A 291 31.32 10.81 -2.03
C GLY A 291 30.65 11.99 -1.31
N LYS A 292 31.44 12.93 -0.76
CA LYS A 292 30.94 14.07 0.02
C LYS A 292 31.27 15.40 -0.64
N CYS A 293 30.33 16.34 -0.56
CA CYS A 293 30.49 17.70 -1.04
C CYS A 293 31.61 18.41 -0.24
N PRO A 294 32.67 18.91 -0.89
CA PRO A 294 33.78 19.57 -0.20
C PRO A 294 33.38 20.90 0.45
N ALA A 295 32.28 21.52 0.00
CA ALA A 295 31.81 22.80 0.54
C ALA A 295 31.01 22.67 1.83
N CYS A 296 30.22 21.60 2.00
CA CYS A 296 29.30 21.46 3.14
C CYS A 296 29.38 20.13 3.89
N GLY A 297 30.18 19.17 3.42
CA GLY A 297 30.37 17.86 4.03
C GLY A 297 29.22 16.87 3.87
N LYS A 298 28.11 17.26 3.22
CA LYS A 298 26.96 16.39 2.95
C LYS A 298 27.24 15.43 1.78
N PRO A 299 26.58 14.26 1.71
CA PRO A 299 26.70 13.35 0.57
C PRO A 299 26.34 14.03 -0.76
N LEU A 300 27.05 13.68 -1.83
CA LEU A 300 26.71 14.07 -3.20
C LEU A 300 25.55 13.20 -3.72
N THR A 301 24.70 13.76 -4.57
CA THR A 301 23.78 12.98 -5.39
C THR A 301 24.61 12.28 -6.46
N VAL A 302 24.63 10.94 -6.43
CA VAL A 302 25.38 10.12 -7.40
C VAL A 302 24.60 10.09 -8.72
N GLY A 303 25.23 10.61 -9.78
CA GLY A 303 24.70 10.67 -11.13
C GLY A 303 24.76 9.33 -11.86
N VAL A 304 24.11 9.30 -13.01
CA VAL A 304 23.99 8.13 -13.89
C VAL A 304 25.36 7.69 -14.39
N LEU A 305 26.24 8.61 -14.78
CA LEU A 305 27.57 8.25 -15.26
C LEU A 305 28.37 7.48 -14.20
N ASN A 306 28.32 7.94 -12.94
CA ASN A 306 29.01 7.26 -11.85
C ASN A 306 28.43 5.86 -11.60
N ARG A 307 27.10 5.73 -11.57
CA ARG A 307 26.45 4.43 -11.36
C ARG A 307 26.74 3.44 -12.50
N VAL A 308 26.77 3.91 -13.74
CA VAL A 308 27.19 3.08 -14.89
C VAL A 308 28.64 2.64 -14.70
N CYS A 309 29.56 3.55 -14.36
CA CYS A 309 30.96 3.20 -14.10
C CYS A 309 31.15 2.25 -12.91
N GLU A 310 30.25 2.26 -11.92
CA GLU A 310 30.28 1.37 -10.77
C GLU A 310 29.93 -0.08 -11.17
N LEU A 311 28.94 -0.26 -12.05
CA LEU A 311 28.53 -1.58 -12.55
C LEU A 311 29.32 -2.03 -13.78
N ALA A 312 30.01 -1.11 -14.46
CA ALA A 312 30.80 -1.41 -15.65
C ALA A 312 31.86 -2.48 -15.37
N ASP A 313 31.90 -3.48 -16.23
CA ASP A 313 32.88 -4.58 -16.20
C ASP A 313 33.84 -4.53 -17.41
N ARG A 314 33.79 -3.43 -18.19
CA ARG A 314 34.62 -3.17 -19.37
C ARG A 314 35.15 -1.75 -19.38
N ASP A 315 36.35 -1.58 -19.95
CA ASP A 315 36.95 -0.27 -20.21
C ASP A 315 36.57 0.31 -21.59
N THR A 316 36.05 -0.53 -22.49
CA THR A 316 35.68 -0.13 -23.86
C THR A 316 34.28 -0.64 -24.18
N PRO A 317 33.38 0.23 -24.67
CA PRO A 317 31.99 -0.16 -24.85
C PRO A 317 31.79 -1.02 -26.10
N ILE A 318 30.89 -2.00 -25.99
CA ILE A 318 30.40 -2.75 -27.14
C ILE A 318 29.16 -2.05 -27.69
N LEU A 319 29.27 -1.51 -28.91
CA LEU A 319 28.15 -0.90 -29.62
C LEU A 319 27.53 -1.93 -30.58
N SER A 320 26.38 -2.47 -30.22
CA SER A 320 25.67 -3.46 -31.04
C SER A 320 24.92 -2.84 -32.23
N ARG A 321 24.55 -1.56 -32.15
CA ARG A 321 23.73 -0.83 -33.14
C ARG A 321 24.19 0.62 -33.32
N ARG A 322 23.71 1.25 -34.39
CA ARG A 322 23.97 2.68 -34.66
C ARG A 322 23.11 3.54 -33.75
N PHE A 323 23.63 4.68 -33.32
CA PHE A 323 22.81 5.70 -32.65
C PHE A 323 23.14 7.11 -33.17
N PHE A 324 22.24 8.06 -32.92
CA PHE A 324 22.37 9.45 -33.33
C PHE A 324 22.08 10.38 -32.15
N SER A 325 23.09 11.09 -31.66
CA SER A 325 22.89 12.13 -30.62
C SER A 325 22.42 13.43 -31.28
N LEU A 326 21.20 13.87 -30.98
CA LEU A 326 20.57 15.02 -31.64
C LEU A 326 20.22 16.14 -30.65
N ILE A 327 20.33 17.38 -31.14
CA ILE A 327 19.80 18.58 -30.51
C ILE A 327 18.51 18.96 -31.26
N PRO A 328 17.37 19.23 -30.58
CA PRO A 328 16.14 19.64 -31.24
C PRO A 328 16.35 20.85 -32.15
N LEU A 329 15.70 20.88 -33.31
CA LEU A 329 15.91 21.96 -34.30
C LEU A 329 15.56 23.33 -33.72
N SER A 330 14.53 23.41 -32.86
CA SER A 330 14.18 24.65 -32.15
C SER A 330 15.29 25.17 -31.25
N GLU A 331 16.10 24.30 -30.64
CA GLU A 331 17.24 24.69 -29.79
C GLU A 331 18.42 25.17 -30.65
N ILE A 332 18.68 24.50 -31.79
CA ILE A 332 19.68 24.97 -32.75
C ILE A 332 19.31 26.37 -33.28
N LEU A 333 18.04 26.57 -33.66
CA LEU A 333 17.54 27.86 -34.14
C LEU A 333 17.56 28.93 -33.05
N SER A 334 17.22 28.57 -31.81
CA SER A 334 17.34 29.43 -30.62
C SER A 334 18.77 29.94 -30.44
N GLU A 335 19.75 29.04 -30.56
CA GLU A 335 21.17 29.38 -30.44
C GLU A 335 21.64 30.32 -31.56
N ILE A 336 21.20 30.08 -32.81
CA ILE A 336 21.55 30.88 -34.00
C ILE A 336 20.88 32.26 -33.94
N LEU A 337 19.60 32.33 -33.57
CA LEU A 337 18.81 33.56 -33.55
C LEU A 337 18.99 34.38 -32.25
N ALA A 338 19.71 33.84 -31.27
CA ALA A 338 19.97 34.41 -29.96
C ALA A 338 18.69 34.81 -29.21
N CYS A 339 17.66 33.95 -29.27
CA CYS A 339 16.39 34.13 -28.58
C CYS A 339 15.83 32.77 -28.14
N GLY A 340 14.94 32.73 -27.15
CA GLY A 340 14.45 31.46 -26.62
C GLY A 340 13.75 30.55 -27.65
N PRO A 341 13.78 29.21 -27.44
CA PRO A 341 13.29 28.20 -28.40
C PRO A 341 11.77 28.23 -28.61
N SER A 342 11.02 28.82 -27.68
CA SER A 342 9.56 28.98 -27.77
C SER A 342 9.10 30.32 -28.33
N THR A 343 10.02 31.16 -28.82
CA THR A 343 9.65 32.47 -29.37
C THR A 343 8.97 32.33 -30.73
N SER A 344 8.04 33.22 -31.05
CA SER A 344 7.36 33.25 -32.35
C SER A 344 8.33 33.37 -33.53
N LYS A 345 9.48 34.02 -33.32
CA LYS A 345 10.57 34.11 -34.30
C LYS A 345 11.16 32.74 -34.62
N VAL A 346 11.50 31.93 -33.60
CA VAL A 346 12.01 30.57 -33.79
C VAL A 346 10.93 29.68 -34.42
N THR A 347 9.68 29.76 -33.94
CA THR A 347 8.57 28.97 -34.48
C THR A 347 8.33 29.25 -35.97
N ALA A 348 8.37 30.52 -36.39
CA ALA A 348 8.18 30.88 -37.80
C ALA A 348 9.27 30.29 -38.71
N VAL A 349 10.55 30.38 -38.29
CA VAL A 349 11.67 29.80 -39.05
C VAL A 349 11.62 28.28 -39.03
N TYR A 350 11.25 27.69 -37.90
CA TYR A 350 11.05 26.24 -37.77
C TYR A 350 9.98 25.74 -38.75
N ASP A 351 8.81 26.37 -38.78
CA ASP A 351 7.72 25.98 -39.68
C ASP A 351 8.08 26.21 -41.16
N GLU A 352 8.83 27.26 -41.50
CA GLU A 352 9.35 27.49 -42.85
C GLU A 352 10.30 26.37 -43.31
N LEU A 353 11.23 25.96 -42.42
CA LEU A 353 12.15 24.85 -42.71
C LEU A 353 11.41 23.53 -42.88
N LEU A 354 10.38 23.28 -42.07
CA LEU A 354 9.53 22.11 -42.24
C LEU A 354 8.81 22.12 -43.59
N GLU A 355 8.22 23.24 -44.00
CA GLU A 355 7.55 23.35 -45.32
C GLU A 355 8.52 23.06 -46.48
N ARG A 356 9.77 23.57 -46.40
CA ARG A 356 10.77 23.44 -47.48
C ARG A 356 11.49 22.10 -47.50
N LEU A 357 11.86 21.57 -46.33
CA LEU A 357 12.77 20.42 -46.20
C LEU A 357 12.09 19.15 -45.65
N GLY A 358 10.85 19.25 -45.18
CA GLY A 358 10.11 18.14 -44.58
C GLY A 358 10.36 17.99 -43.07
N PRO A 359 10.05 16.82 -42.48
CA PRO A 359 10.02 16.63 -41.03
C PRO A 359 11.36 16.85 -40.32
N GLU A 360 11.30 17.28 -39.06
CA GLU A 360 12.46 17.68 -38.26
C GLU A 360 13.57 16.62 -38.20
N LEU A 361 13.24 15.36 -37.87
CA LEU A 361 14.26 14.32 -37.72
C LEU A 361 14.96 14.01 -39.06
N GLN A 362 14.26 14.18 -40.19
CA GLN A 362 14.88 14.05 -41.52
C GLN A 362 15.85 15.21 -41.79
N ILE A 363 15.49 16.44 -41.40
CA ILE A 363 16.38 17.62 -41.45
C ILE A 363 17.65 17.35 -40.63
N LEU A 364 17.49 16.90 -39.38
CA LEU A 364 18.60 16.71 -38.46
C LEU A 364 19.51 15.54 -38.86
N MET A 365 18.98 14.42 -39.34
CA MET A 365 19.77 13.21 -39.60
C MET A 365 20.24 13.06 -41.04
N ASN A 366 19.37 13.29 -42.02
CA ASN A 366 19.54 12.74 -43.37
C ASN A 366 19.67 13.81 -44.47
N ARG A 367 19.11 15.02 -44.28
CA ARG A 367 19.16 16.06 -45.31
C ARG A 367 20.58 16.47 -45.68
N PRO A 368 20.94 16.59 -46.98
CA PRO A 368 22.24 17.06 -47.41
C PRO A 368 22.56 18.47 -46.88
N LEU A 369 23.83 18.71 -46.53
CA LEU A 369 24.26 20.01 -45.96
C LEU A 369 24.06 21.18 -46.93
N ASP A 370 24.15 20.94 -48.24
CA ASP A 370 23.93 21.98 -49.26
C ASP A 370 22.46 22.43 -49.29
N GLU A 371 21.50 21.50 -49.23
CA GLU A 371 20.07 21.83 -49.10
C GLU A 371 19.77 22.61 -47.80
N LEU A 372 20.40 22.21 -46.69
CA LEU A 372 20.26 22.90 -45.40
C LEU A 372 20.81 24.34 -45.46
N LYS A 373 21.93 24.53 -46.17
CA LYS A 373 22.55 25.85 -46.36
C LYS A 373 21.68 26.77 -47.22
N GLU A 374 21.06 26.24 -48.28
CA GLU A 374 20.13 26.98 -49.13
C GLU A 374 18.82 27.35 -48.43
N ALA A 375 18.35 26.49 -47.52
CA ALA A 375 17.08 26.70 -46.82
C ALA A 375 17.20 27.56 -45.56
N GLY A 376 18.16 27.28 -44.68
CA GLY A 376 18.31 27.92 -43.37
C GLY A 376 19.63 28.65 -43.14
N GLY A 377 20.44 28.79 -44.19
CA GLY A 377 21.71 29.53 -44.15
C GLY A 377 22.92 28.72 -43.66
N PRO A 378 24.13 29.31 -43.76
CA PRO A 378 25.38 28.61 -43.47
C PRO A 378 25.54 28.19 -42.01
N LEU A 379 25.02 28.98 -41.06
CA LEU A 379 25.10 28.66 -39.63
C LEU A 379 24.26 27.43 -39.27
N LEU A 380 23.08 27.26 -39.87
CA LEU A 380 22.25 26.08 -39.65
C LEU A 380 22.94 24.81 -40.18
N ALA A 381 23.44 24.87 -41.42
CA ALA A 381 24.16 23.76 -42.03
C ALA A 381 25.42 23.37 -41.24
N GLU A 382 26.19 24.36 -40.79
CA GLU A 382 27.38 24.11 -39.96
C GLU A 382 27.01 23.56 -38.57
N GLY A 383 25.95 24.08 -37.94
CA GLY A 383 25.46 23.57 -36.65
C GLY A 383 25.05 22.10 -36.75
N ILE A 384 24.25 21.75 -37.75
CA ILE A 384 23.85 20.35 -38.01
C ILE A 384 25.07 19.48 -38.37
N ARG A 385 26.03 19.98 -39.15
CA ARG A 385 27.28 19.25 -39.46
C ARG A 385 28.06 18.94 -38.17
N ARG A 386 28.26 19.93 -37.30
CA ARG A 386 28.96 19.76 -36.01
C ARG A 386 28.27 18.73 -35.13
N MET A 387 26.95 18.84 -34.99
CA MET A 387 26.12 17.88 -34.25
C MET A 387 26.28 16.45 -34.80
N ARG A 388 26.13 16.26 -36.12
CA ARG A 388 26.27 14.94 -36.79
C ARG A 388 27.66 14.32 -36.61
N LEU A 389 28.69 15.15 -36.42
CA LEU A 389 30.06 14.71 -36.16
C LEU A 389 30.40 14.68 -34.66
N ASN A 390 29.41 14.87 -33.78
CA ASN A 390 29.57 14.93 -32.33
C ASN A 390 30.58 16.00 -31.85
N GLN A 391 30.73 17.08 -32.62
CA GLN A 391 31.61 18.22 -32.32
C GLN A 391 30.84 19.29 -31.54
N VAL A 392 30.42 18.95 -30.32
CA VAL A 392 29.58 19.80 -29.47
C VAL A 392 30.31 20.21 -28.19
N ILE A 393 29.90 21.33 -27.59
CA ILE A 393 30.39 21.80 -26.30
C ILE A 393 29.44 21.29 -25.22
N ARG A 394 29.98 20.62 -24.20
CA ARG A 394 29.20 19.89 -23.19
C ARG A 394 29.33 20.52 -21.82
N GLU A 395 28.21 20.77 -21.17
CA GLU A 395 28.10 21.15 -19.77
C GLU A 395 27.12 20.19 -19.09
N GLY A 396 27.62 19.29 -18.26
CA GLY A 396 26.82 18.23 -17.64
C GLY A 396 25.84 18.74 -16.58
N GLY A 397 24.62 18.22 -16.62
CA GLY A 397 23.61 18.39 -15.59
C GLY A 397 23.89 17.53 -14.35
N TYR A 398 23.42 18.00 -13.20
CA TYR A 398 23.62 17.36 -11.90
C TYR A 398 22.52 17.74 -10.90
N ASP A 399 22.20 16.83 -9.98
CA ASP A 399 21.31 17.05 -8.83
C ASP A 399 19.99 17.80 -9.17
N GLY A 400 19.35 17.42 -10.27
CA GLY A 400 18.05 17.93 -10.72
C GLY A 400 18.12 19.12 -11.69
N GLU A 401 19.31 19.64 -11.98
CA GLU A 401 19.53 20.72 -12.95
C GLU A 401 19.94 20.15 -14.31
N TYR A 402 19.25 20.58 -15.38
CA TYR A 402 19.61 20.22 -16.75
C TYR A 402 20.96 20.80 -17.13
N GLY A 403 21.76 20.00 -17.84
CA GLY A 403 22.97 20.47 -18.49
C GLY A 403 22.67 21.28 -19.75
N ARG A 404 23.71 21.60 -20.51
CA ARG A 404 23.61 22.35 -21.76
C ARG A 404 24.58 21.81 -22.80
N ILE A 405 24.07 21.64 -24.02
CA ILE A 405 24.88 21.38 -25.19
C ILE A 405 24.84 22.63 -26.08
N ARG A 406 26.02 23.06 -26.55
CA ARG A 406 26.16 24.21 -27.45
C ARG A 406 26.91 23.83 -28.71
N LEU A 407 26.50 24.39 -29.85
CA LEU A 407 27.15 24.17 -31.15
C LEU A 407 28.24 25.19 -31.46
N PHE A 408 28.13 26.39 -30.89
CA PHE A 408 29.05 27.49 -31.14
C PHE A 408 29.54 28.11 -29.84
N ARG A 409 30.79 28.59 -29.85
CA ARG A 409 31.28 29.50 -28.82
C ARG A 409 30.77 30.92 -29.12
N ASP A 410 30.65 31.74 -28.08
CA ASP A 410 30.11 33.11 -28.21
C ASP A 410 30.97 34.00 -29.14
N ASP A 411 32.28 33.74 -29.22
CA ASP A 411 33.23 34.43 -30.11
C ASP A 411 33.12 33.98 -31.57
N GLU A 412 32.86 32.69 -31.83
CA GLU A 412 32.74 32.10 -33.18
C GLU A 412 31.52 32.59 -33.97
N LYS A 413 30.41 32.90 -33.28
CA LYS A 413 29.17 33.38 -33.94
C LYS A 413 29.39 34.67 -34.74
N SER A 414 30.26 35.55 -34.23
CA SER A 414 30.63 36.80 -34.89
C SER A 414 31.55 36.59 -36.10
N THR A 415 32.39 35.55 -36.08
CA THR A 415 33.37 35.26 -37.13
C THR A 415 32.74 34.48 -38.29
N LEU A 416 31.83 33.56 -38.03
CA LEU A 416 31.07 32.83 -39.07
C LEU A 416 29.98 33.68 -39.71
N SER A 417 29.40 34.63 -38.95
CA SER A 417 28.53 35.68 -39.52
C SER A 417 29.34 36.77 -40.23
N GLY A 418 30.57 37.04 -39.77
CA GLY A 418 31.46 38.12 -40.22
C GLY A 418 32.48 37.75 -41.30
N GLN A 419 32.71 36.47 -41.61
CA GLN A 419 33.55 36.06 -42.75
C GLN A 419 32.92 36.36 -44.13
N PHE A 420 31.70 36.93 -44.14
CA PHE A 420 31.10 37.59 -45.30
C PHE A 420 30.91 39.11 -45.12
N GLY A 421 31.54 39.74 -44.12
CA GLY A 421 31.49 41.18 -43.87
C GLY A 421 32.82 41.74 -43.36
N LEU A 422 33.57 42.39 -44.26
CA LEU A 422 34.81 43.12 -43.99
C LEU A 422 34.62 44.34 -43.06
N PHE A 423 35.63 44.60 -42.19
CA PHE A 423 35.85 45.71 -41.21
C PHE A 423 34.96 45.68 -39.95
N GLN A 424 35.41 45.83 -38.69
CA GLN A 424 36.51 46.60 -38.10
C GLN A 424 36.88 46.03 -36.68
N ALA A 425 38.10 46.35 -36.21
CA ALA A 425 38.73 46.00 -34.92
C ALA A 425 37.98 46.48 -33.65
N GLY A 426 38.22 46.02 -32.41
CA GLY A 426 39.18 45.09 -31.79
C GLY A 426 39.02 45.10 -30.26
N GLY A 427 39.78 44.27 -29.50
CA GLY A 427 39.89 44.45 -28.03
C GLY A 427 40.23 43.24 -27.14
N LYS A 428 41.51 42.86 -27.11
CA LYS A 428 42.34 42.35 -25.97
C LYS A 428 41.89 41.12 -25.15
N SER A 429 42.73 40.08 -25.23
CA SER A 429 42.81 38.90 -24.35
C SER A 429 43.54 39.19 -23.02
N ALA A 430 43.16 38.45 -21.97
CA ALA A 430 44.01 38.21 -20.80
C ALA A 430 44.13 36.70 -20.55
N SER A 431 45.37 36.24 -20.38
CA SER A 431 45.82 34.85 -20.23
C SER A 431 45.70 34.31 -18.80
N PRO A 432 45.42 33.02 -18.57
CA PRO A 432 45.49 32.38 -17.26
C PRO A 432 46.91 31.89 -16.93
N SER A 433 47.32 32.07 -15.67
CA SER A 433 48.62 31.71 -15.12
C SER A 433 48.66 30.25 -14.63
N ARG A 434 49.73 29.55 -15.03
CA ARG A 434 50.15 28.24 -14.50
C ARG A 434 50.64 28.34 -13.06
N ARG A 435 50.28 27.37 -12.20
CA ARG A 435 51.08 26.87 -11.07
C ARG A 435 50.69 25.40 -10.82
N LYS A 436 51.51 24.45 -11.28
CA LYS A 436 52.68 23.79 -10.63
C LYS A 436 52.29 22.74 -9.58
N GLU A 437 52.57 21.51 -9.98
CA GLU A 437 52.57 20.25 -9.24
C GLU A 437 53.39 20.28 -7.95
N ALA A 438 53.00 19.44 -7.01
CA ALA A 438 53.89 18.87 -6.00
C ALA A 438 53.45 17.44 -5.67
N HIS A 439 54.16 16.46 -6.22
CA HIS A 439 54.10 15.05 -5.80
C HIS A 439 54.73 14.87 -4.42
N ARG A 440 54.07 14.11 -3.55
CA ARG A 440 54.68 13.41 -2.41
C ARG A 440 54.15 11.98 -2.35
N PRO A 441 55.01 10.96 -2.19
CA PRO A 441 54.58 9.57 -2.16
C PRO A 441 54.16 9.18 -0.74
N VAL A 442 53.06 8.44 -0.60
CA VAL A 442 52.69 7.78 0.65
C VAL A 442 52.49 6.28 0.41
N LYS A 443 53.02 5.53 1.36
CA LYS A 443 53.33 4.10 1.34
C LYS A 443 52.09 3.20 1.46
N THR A 444 52.26 2.02 0.89
CA THR A 444 51.45 0.81 1.02
C THR A 444 51.30 0.33 2.47
N GLY A 445 50.10 -0.11 2.83
CA GLY A 445 49.76 -0.66 4.15
C GLY A 445 48.57 -1.63 4.10
N THR A 446 48.90 -2.89 3.85
CA THR A 446 48.28 -4.19 4.22
C THR A 446 46.94 -4.29 4.98
N ALA A 447 46.08 -5.15 4.42
CA ALA A 447 45.38 -6.31 5.00
C ALA A 447 44.27 -6.09 6.07
N MET A 448 43.03 -6.32 5.62
CA MET A 448 41.85 -6.59 6.45
C MET A 448 41.98 -7.96 7.14
N LYS A 449 41.61 -8.03 8.42
CA LYS A 449 41.48 -9.28 9.19
C LYS A 449 40.02 -9.70 9.27
N ASP A 450 39.81 -10.97 8.98
CA ASP A 450 38.56 -11.72 9.05
C ASP A 450 37.90 -11.66 10.43
N GLY A 451 36.58 -11.48 10.43
CA GLY A 451 35.73 -11.65 11.61
C GLY A 451 35.51 -13.14 11.93
N PRO A 452 35.50 -13.54 13.20
CA PRO A 452 35.34 -14.95 13.56
C PRO A 452 33.88 -15.38 13.37
N SER A 453 33.70 -16.44 12.58
CA SER A 453 32.49 -17.25 12.50
C SER A 453 32.25 -17.96 13.85
N ILE A 454 31.10 -17.68 14.46
CA ILE A 454 30.66 -18.36 15.68
C ILE A 454 29.94 -19.65 15.29
N GLU A 455 30.55 -20.78 15.63
CA GLU A 455 29.94 -22.11 15.61
C GLU A 455 28.91 -22.24 16.74
N THR A 456 27.72 -22.75 16.42
CA THR A 456 26.62 -22.98 17.37
C THR A 456 26.70 -24.37 17.99
N SER A 457 26.82 -24.44 19.31
CA SER A 457 26.51 -25.62 20.11
C SER A 457 24.98 -25.74 20.29
N GLY A 458 24.50 -26.97 20.48
CA GLY A 458 23.07 -27.33 20.42
C GLY A 458 22.16 -26.51 21.33
N SER A 459 21.36 -25.62 20.71
CA SER A 459 20.37 -24.78 21.36
C SER A 459 19.03 -25.51 21.54
N ASP A 460 18.43 -25.43 22.72
CA ASP A 460 17.03 -25.81 22.97
C ASP A 460 16.11 -24.84 22.21
N PRO A 461 15.42 -25.30 21.13
CA PRO A 461 14.62 -24.41 20.28
C PRO A 461 13.37 -23.83 20.97
N ILE A 462 12.96 -24.38 22.12
CA ILE A 462 11.80 -23.90 22.88
C ILE A 462 12.24 -22.93 23.98
N LEU A 463 13.30 -23.21 24.73
CA LEU A 463 13.66 -22.35 25.87
C LEU A 463 14.67 -21.26 25.50
N ASP A 464 15.61 -21.51 24.60
CA ASP A 464 16.69 -20.55 24.32
C ASP A 464 16.25 -19.21 23.74
N PRO A 465 15.17 -19.12 22.93
CA PRO A 465 14.68 -17.83 22.44
C PRO A 465 14.08 -16.93 23.53
N LEU A 466 13.80 -17.46 24.73
CA LEU A 466 13.10 -16.75 25.80
C LEU A 466 14.08 -16.00 26.73
N ASN A 467 13.67 -14.80 27.18
CA ASN A 467 14.39 -14.07 28.23
C ASN A 467 14.13 -14.71 29.63
N PRO A 468 14.83 -14.29 30.70
CA PRO A 468 14.67 -14.88 32.03
C PRO A 468 13.23 -14.89 32.54
N GLU A 469 12.50 -13.78 32.38
CA GLU A 469 11.13 -13.63 32.86
C GLU A 469 10.15 -14.52 32.05
N GLN A 470 10.39 -14.66 30.74
CA GLN A 470 9.63 -15.56 29.86
C GLN A 470 9.96 -17.03 30.13
N LYS A 471 11.22 -17.36 30.45
CA LYS A 471 11.65 -18.70 30.87
C LYS A 471 10.98 -19.10 32.18
N GLU A 472 10.94 -18.20 33.15
CA GLU A 472 10.21 -18.40 34.40
C GLU A 472 8.73 -18.73 34.14
N ALA A 473 8.06 -17.95 33.28
CA ALA A 473 6.69 -18.25 32.88
C ALA A 473 6.55 -19.58 32.14
N ALA A 474 7.49 -19.95 31.25
CA ALA A 474 7.44 -21.20 30.49
C ALA A 474 7.67 -22.45 31.38
N LEU A 475 8.53 -22.33 32.40
CA LEU A 475 8.94 -23.42 33.30
C LEU A 475 8.04 -23.58 34.53
N HIS A 476 7.02 -22.75 34.71
CA HIS A 476 6.14 -22.83 35.88
C HIS A 476 5.19 -24.05 35.81
N GLU A 477 5.43 -25.12 36.56
CA GLU A 477 4.68 -26.39 36.38
C GLU A 477 3.45 -26.55 37.29
N GLU A 478 3.44 -25.90 38.45
CA GLU A 478 2.43 -26.11 39.50
C GLU A 478 1.49 -24.91 39.66
N GLY A 479 0.24 -25.15 40.07
CA GLY A 479 -0.73 -24.09 40.39
C GLY A 479 -1.22 -23.26 39.21
N HIS A 480 -2.00 -22.22 39.52
CA HIS A 480 -2.45 -21.21 38.56
C HIS A 480 -1.32 -20.21 38.29
N LEU A 481 -1.36 -19.54 37.13
CA LEU A 481 -0.34 -18.57 36.75
C LEU A 481 -0.97 -17.36 36.06
N LEU A 482 -0.65 -16.16 36.54
CA LEU A 482 -0.94 -14.91 35.87
C LEU A 482 0.35 -14.31 35.29
N ILE A 483 0.38 -14.10 33.98
CA ILE A 483 1.49 -13.44 33.29
C ILE A 483 1.05 -12.02 32.93
N ILE A 484 1.64 -11.02 33.59
CA ILE A 484 1.39 -9.60 33.30
C ILE A 484 2.40 -9.17 32.24
N ALA A 485 1.91 -8.92 31.02
CA ALA A 485 2.76 -8.76 29.86
C ALA A 485 2.34 -7.56 29.01
N GLY A 486 3.09 -6.46 29.12
CA GLY A 486 2.84 -5.22 28.39
C GLY A 486 2.90 -5.37 26.85
N PRO A 487 2.56 -4.32 26.07
CA PRO A 487 2.69 -4.38 24.62
C PRO A 487 4.13 -4.69 24.21
N GLY A 488 4.32 -5.52 23.18
CA GLY A 488 5.64 -5.85 22.64
C GLY A 488 6.57 -6.65 23.57
N THR A 489 6.06 -7.21 24.67
CA THR A 489 6.85 -8.04 25.62
C THR A 489 6.91 -9.52 25.25
N GLY A 490 6.24 -9.93 24.17
CA GLY A 490 6.21 -11.31 23.69
C GLY A 490 5.13 -12.19 24.34
N LYS A 491 3.91 -11.68 24.54
CA LYS A 491 2.79 -12.45 25.16
C LYS A 491 2.56 -13.80 24.47
N THR A 492 2.27 -13.76 23.17
CA THR A 492 1.98 -14.94 22.35
C THR A 492 3.19 -15.87 22.27
N LEU A 493 4.42 -15.31 22.19
CA LEU A 493 5.66 -16.10 22.24
C LEU A 493 5.74 -16.90 23.55
N THR A 494 5.54 -16.23 24.68
CA THR A 494 5.61 -16.85 26.01
C THR A 494 4.57 -17.96 26.15
N LEU A 495 3.32 -17.69 25.76
CA LEU A 495 2.23 -18.66 25.89
C LEU A 495 2.44 -19.89 24.99
N THR A 496 2.83 -19.68 23.73
CA THR A 496 3.06 -20.77 22.76
C THR A 496 4.27 -21.63 23.14
N HIS A 497 5.36 -21.02 23.61
CA HIS A 497 6.54 -21.75 24.08
C HIS A 497 6.27 -22.51 25.38
N ARG A 498 5.45 -21.96 26.29
CA ARG A 498 4.99 -22.68 27.48
C ARG A 498 4.18 -23.92 27.12
N ILE A 499 3.20 -23.79 26.22
CA ILE A 499 2.40 -24.92 25.72
C ILE A 499 3.32 -25.97 25.07
N ALA A 500 4.23 -25.54 24.20
CA ALA A 500 5.16 -26.44 23.54
C ALA A 500 6.12 -27.13 24.53
N HIS A 501 6.56 -26.42 25.57
CA HIS A 501 7.40 -26.98 26.64
C HIS A 501 6.66 -28.10 27.39
N LEU A 502 5.42 -27.86 27.84
CA LEU A 502 4.60 -28.87 28.55
C LEU A 502 4.35 -30.13 27.73
N VAL A 503 4.13 -29.98 26.42
CA VAL A 503 3.95 -31.12 25.51
C VAL A 503 5.26 -31.87 25.32
N ARG A 504 6.37 -31.16 25.10
CA ARG A 504 7.68 -31.79 24.87
C ARG A 504 8.25 -32.46 26.13
N SER A 505 8.03 -31.89 27.31
CA SER A 505 8.48 -32.46 28.58
C SER A 505 7.62 -33.64 29.06
N GLY A 506 6.49 -33.91 28.40
CA GLY A 506 5.56 -34.99 28.77
C GLY A 506 4.62 -34.66 29.92
N LEU A 507 4.57 -33.40 30.37
CA LEU A 507 3.68 -32.94 31.45
C LEU A 507 2.21 -32.82 30.99
N ALA A 508 1.98 -32.64 29.70
CA ALA A 508 0.65 -32.55 29.10
C ALA A 508 0.58 -33.28 27.75
N GLU A 509 -0.46 -34.07 27.54
CA GLU A 509 -0.79 -34.53 26.19
C GLU A 509 -1.49 -33.41 25.40
N PRO A 510 -1.30 -33.28 24.07
CA PRO A 510 -1.93 -32.23 23.26
C PRO A 510 -3.46 -32.09 23.47
N ARG A 511 -4.18 -33.22 23.56
CA ARG A 511 -5.64 -33.25 23.78
C ARG A 511 -6.10 -32.73 25.15
N GLN A 512 -5.17 -32.57 26.09
CA GLN A 512 -5.42 -32.11 27.46
C GLN A 512 -5.29 -30.60 27.62
N ILE A 513 -4.99 -29.89 26.52
CA ILE A 513 -4.74 -28.45 26.51
C ILE A 513 -5.90 -27.74 25.83
N LEU A 514 -6.46 -26.76 26.53
CA LEU A 514 -7.41 -25.79 26.02
C LEU A 514 -6.74 -24.41 25.98
N ALA A 515 -6.67 -23.78 24.82
CA ALA A 515 -6.19 -22.41 24.68
C ALA A 515 -7.33 -21.51 24.16
N LEU A 516 -7.65 -20.47 24.93
CA LEU A 516 -8.73 -19.53 24.67
C LEU A 516 -8.14 -18.18 24.29
N THR A 517 -8.67 -17.60 23.21
CA THR A 517 -8.23 -16.31 22.66
C THR A 517 -9.45 -15.40 22.42
N PHE A 518 -9.21 -14.10 22.21
CA PHE A 518 -10.30 -13.15 21.95
C PHE A 518 -10.75 -13.12 20.48
N THR A 519 -9.87 -13.46 19.54
CA THR A 519 -10.17 -13.36 18.09
C THR A 519 -9.82 -14.64 17.35
N ASN A 520 -10.57 -14.95 16.29
CA ASN A 520 -10.30 -16.09 15.41
C ASN A 520 -8.92 -16.00 14.73
N LYS A 521 -8.39 -14.78 14.55
CA LYS A 521 -7.04 -14.56 14.04
C LYS A 521 -6.00 -15.02 15.06
N ALA A 522 -6.11 -14.58 16.31
CA ALA A 522 -5.21 -14.98 17.38
C ALA A 522 -5.24 -16.51 17.61
N ALA A 523 -6.41 -17.14 17.52
CA ALA A 523 -6.53 -18.61 17.57
C ALA A 523 -5.70 -19.30 16.49
N ARG A 524 -5.89 -18.92 15.21
CA ARG A 524 -5.17 -19.51 14.07
C ARG A 524 -3.66 -19.28 14.16
N GLU A 525 -3.24 -18.06 14.46
CA GLU A 525 -1.81 -17.73 14.62
C GLU A 525 -1.16 -18.53 15.76
N MET A 526 -1.86 -18.68 16.88
CA MET A 526 -1.37 -19.44 18.03
C MET A 526 -1.22 -20.92 17.68
N GLU A 527 -2.22 -21.50 17.02
CA GLU A 527 -2.20 -22.90 16.54
C GLU A 527 -1.02 -23.15 15.60
N GLU A 528 -0.82 -22.30 14.60
CA GLU A 528 0.32 -22.41 13.68
C GLU A 528 1.68 -22.32 14.39
N ARG A 529 1.83 -21.37 15.31
CA ARG A 529 3.06 -21.20 16.08
C ARG A 529 3.37 -22.43 16.92
N ILE A 530 2.39 -22.98 17.63
CA ILE A 530 2.56 -24.20 18.42
C ILE A 530 2.93 -25.37 17.51
N ARG A 531 2.26 -25.52 16.36
CA ARG A 531 2.54 -26.57 15.38
C ARG A 531 3.99 -26.55 14.88
N ARG A 532 4.57 -25.37 14.68
CA ARG A 532 5.99 -25.21 14.26
C ARG A 532 6.97 -25.61 15.36
N LEU A 533 6.63 -25.39 16.63
CA LEU A 533 7.49 -25.69 17.78
C LEU A 533 7.50 -27.18 18.14
N VAL A 534 6.39 -27.89 17.92
CA VAL A 534 6.25 -29.33 18.23
C VAL A 534 6.49 -30.18 16.97
N LYS A 535 7.75 -30.37 16.56
CA LYS A 535 8.12 -31.29 15.45
C LYS A 535 7.98 -32.76 15.89
N GLY A 536 7.25 -33.60 15.15
CA GLY A 536 7.23 -35.06 15.39
C GLY A 536 5.96 -35.86 15.09
N GLY A 537 5.11 -35.48 14.13
CA GLY A 537 4.01 -36.34 13.66
C GLY A 537 2.78 -36.45 14.58
N ALA A 538 2.77 -35.77 15.72
CA ALA A 538 1.52 -35.48 16.42
C ALA A 538 0.83 -34.32 15.68
N SER A 539 -0.18 -34.60 14.85
CA SER A 539 -1.17 -33.58 14.51
C SER A 539 -1.60 -32.92 15.82
N SER A 540 -1.48 -31.59 15.91
CA SER A 540 -1.73 -30.81 17.10
C SER A 540 -3.21 -30.92 17.51
N ASN A 541 -3.58 -31.97 18.23
CA ASN A 541 -4.91 -32.12 18.85
C ASN A 541 -5.14 -31.10 20.00
N ILE A 542 -4.34 -30.03 20.05
CA ILE A 542 -4.50 -28.92 20.99
C ILE A 542 -5.73 -28.14 20.55
N ARG A 543 -6.64 -27.91 21.49
CA ARG A 543 -7.89 -27.20 21.21
C ARG A 543 -7.65 -25.71 21.41
N VAL A 544 -7.44 -24.99 20.30
CA VAL A 544 -7.35 -23.53 20.30
C VAL A 544 -8.67 -22.96 19.81
N PHE A 545 -9.35 -22.18 20.65
CA PHE A 545 -10.65 -21.59 20.35
C PHE A 545 -10.68 -20.10 20.73
N THR A 546 -11.71 -19.40 20.26
CA THR A 546 -12.21 -18.22 20.98
C THR A 546 -13.15 -18.66 22.11
N PHE A 547 -13.44 -17.81 23.09
CA PHE A 547 -14.46 -18.13 24.11
C PHE A 547 -15.80 -18.52 23.50
N HIS A 548 -16.29 -17.72 22.54
CA HIS A 548 -17.49 -18.00 21.76
C HIS A 548 -17.38 -19.33 21.00
N GLY A 549 -16.23 -19.60 20.36
CA GLY A 549 -15.99 -20.85 19.64
C GLY A 549 -16.02 -22.08 20.55
N PHE A 550 -15.43 -21.97 21.75
CA PHE A 550 -15.48 -23.02 22.77
C PHE A 550 -16.90 -23.24 23.29
N CYS A 551 -17.63 -22.18 23.63
CA CYS A 551 -19.01 -22.27 24.08
C CYS A 551 -19.92 -22.87 22.99
N MET A 552 -19.71 -22.49 21.73
CA MET A 552 -20.43 -23.07 20.60
C MET A 552 -20.13 -24.57 20.44
N ASP A 553 -18.86 -25.00 20.56
CA ASP A 553 -18.48 -26.43 20.52
C ASP A 553 -19.16 -27.22 21.64
N VAL A 554 -19.17 -26.67 22.87
CA VAL A 554 -19.85 -27.27 24.03
C VAL A 554 -21.35 -27.41 23.80
N LEU A 555 -22.02 -26.33 23.40
CA LEU A 555 -23.47 -26.33 23.19
C LEU A 555 -23.89 -27.20 22.00
N ARG A 556 -23.07 -27.28 20.94
CA ARG A 556 -23.32 -28.20 19.82
C ARG A 556 -23.11 -29.66 20.22
N ALA A 557 -22.19 -29.95 21.14
CA ALA A 557 -21.97 -31.32 21.63
C ALA A 557 -23.04 -31.75 22.66
N GLU A 558 -23.50 -30.85 23.51
CA GLU A 558 -24.37 -31.13 24.66
C GLU A 558 -25.79 -30.54 24.52
N GLY A 559 -26.20 -30.16 23.30
CA GLY A 559 -27.45 -29.46 22.99
C GLY A 559 -28.69 -30.06 23.65
N ASP A 560 -28.90 -31.37 23.49
CA ASP A 560 -30.01 -32.11 24.13
C ASP A 560 -30.06 -31.91 25.65
N ARG A 561 -28.88 -31.85 26.30
CA ARG A 561 -28.78 -31.64 27.76
C ARG A 561 -28.97 -30.18 28.16
N ALA A 562 -28.65 -29.25 27.28
CA ALA A 562 -28.87 -27.81 27.47
C ALA A 562 -30.32 -27.39 27.12
N GLY A 563 -31.11 -28.25 26.49
CA GLY A 563 -32.42 -27.89 25.95
C GLY A 563 -32.32 -26.95 24.75
N ILE A 564 -31.22 -27.05 24.00
CA ILE A 564 -30.89 -26.22 22.84
C ILE A 564 -30.69 -27.17 21.65
N ALA A 565 -31.30 -26.84 20.51
CA ALA A 565 -31.14 -27.65 19.30
C ALA A 565 -29.67 -27.70 18.87
N HIS A 566 -29.14 -28.90 18.60
CA HIS A 566 -27.73 -29.09 18.19
C HIS A 566 -27.34 -28.28 16.94
N ASP A 567 -28.33 -27.91 16.13
CA ASP A 567 -28.17 -27.21 14.87
C ASP A 567 -28.55 -25.71 14.93
N PHE A 568 -28.60 -25.10 16.13
CA PHE A 568 -28.90 -23.67 16.32
C PHE A 568 -28.06 -22.74 15.42
N LEU A 569 -28.61 -21.57 15.13
CA LEU A 569 -27.97 -20.54 14.30
C LEU A 569 -27.49 -19.35 15.11
N LEU A 570 -26.44 -18.71 14.61
CA LEU A 570 -25.96 -17.46 15.17
C LEU A 570 -26.81 -16.28 14.69
N CYS A 571 -27.40 -15.57 15.64
CA CYS A 571 -28.14 -14.34 15.38
C CYS A 571 -27.18 -13.20 15.03
N SER A 572 -27.35 -12.60 13.85
CA SER A 572 -26.55 -11.43 13.44
C SER A 572 -26.97 -10.17 14.21
N GLU A 573 -26.09 -9.17 14.29
CA GLU A 573 -26.43 -7.87 14.93
C GLU A 573 -27.67 -7.22 14.30
N TRP A 574 -27.86 -7.42 12.99
CA TRP A 574 -29.04 -6.90 12.27
C TRP A 574 -30.31 -7.66 12.67
N ASP A 575 -30.26 -8.98 12.78
CA ASP A 575 -31.41 -9.81 13.19
C ASP A 575 -31.81 -9.48 14.63
N GLY A 576 -30.83 -9.38 15.53
CA GLY A 576 -31.05 -8.93 16.90
C GLY A 576 -31.70 -7.54 16.96
N ARG A 577 -31.23 -6.60 16.12
CA ARG A 577 -31.85 -5.27 15.99
C ARG A 577 -33.31 -5.35 15.56
N LYS A 578 -33.64 -6.14 14.54
CA LYS A 578 -35.02 -6.25 14.03
C LYS A 578 -35.96 -6.96 15.00
N LEU A 579 -35.48 -8.01 15.65
CA LEU A 579 -36.21 -8.67 16.74
C LEU A 579 -36.49 -7.70 17.89
N ALA A 580 -35.51 -6.86 18.24
CA ALA A 580 -35.68 -5.82 19.25
C ALA A 580 -36.70 -4.75 18.80
N GLU A 581 -36.66 -4.28 17.55
CA GLU A 581 -37.64 -3.36 16.96
C GLU A 581 -39.07 -3.95 17.03
N GLN A 582 -39.24 -5.19 16.61
CA GLN A 582 -40.52 -5.90 16.65
C GLN A 582 -41.03 -6.09 18.09
N THR A 583 -40.14 -6.47 19.02
CA THR A 583 -40.47 -6.67 20.43
C THR A 583 -40.98 -5.38 21.07
N LEU A 584 -40.29 -4.25 20.85
CA LEU A 584 -40.72 -2.94 21.36
C LEU A 584 -42.05 -2.50 20.73
N SER A 585 -42.23 -2.73 19.43
CA SER A 585 -43.48 -2.41 18.72
C SER A 585 -44.67 -3.22 19.24
N MET A 586 -44.50 -4.53 19.48
CA MET A 586 -45.55 -5.41 20.02
C MET A 586 -45.98 -5.00 21.43
N LEU A 587 -45.01 -4.51 22.23
CA LEU A 587 -45.27 -4.01 23.58
C LEU A 587 -45.81 -2.57 23.60
N GLY A 588 -45.97 -1.91 22.44
CA GLY A 588 -46.43 -0.53 22.36
C GLY A 588 -45.46 0.49 22.98
N LEU A 589 -44.17 0.14 23.11
CA LEU A 589 -43.17 1.01 23.73
C LEU A 589 -42.57 1.97 22.69
N SER A 590 -42.86 3.26 22.80
CA SER A 590 -42.30 4.33 21.96
C SER A 590 -40.85 4.72 22.29
N ARG A 591 -40.10 3.80 22.92
CA ARG A 591 -38.77 4.05 23.50
C ARG A 591 -37.66 3.95 22.44
N SER A 592 -36.48 4.50 22.77
CA SER A 592 -35.34 4.45 21.84
C SER A 592 -34.76 3.03 21.76
N LEU A 593 -34.97 2.36 20.62
CA LEU A 593 -34.39 1.06 20.27
C LEU A 593 -32.91 0.95 20.66
N GLY A 594 -32.14 2.03 20.48
CA GLY A 594 -30.72 2.07 20.82
C GLY A 594 -30.43 1.88 22.31
N GLN A 595 -31.28 2.38 23.21
CA GLN A 595 -31.13 2.13 24.65
C GLN A 595 -31.43 0.67 25.00
N PHE A 596 -32.46 0.08 24.39
CA PHE A 596 -32.80 -1.33 24.60
C PHE A 596 -31.69 -2.26 24.10
N LEU A 597 -31.18 -2.04 22.88
CA LEU A 597 -30.07 -2.84 22.34
C LEU A 597 -28.82 -2.77 23.23
N ARG A 598 -28.51 -1.58 23.77
CA ARG A 598 -27.38 -1.42 24.70
C ARG A 598 -27.60 -2.12 26.05
N SER A 599 -28.84 -2.38 26.47
CA SER A 599 -29.12 -3.04 27.75
C SER A 599 -29.15 -4.57 27.65
N ILE A 600 -29.41 -5.15 26.47
CA ILE A 600 -29.51 -6.61 26.28
C ILE A 600 -28.27 -7.38 26.80
N PRO A 601 -27.01 -7.04 26.44
CA PRO A 601 -25.85 -7.79 26.91
C PRO A 601 -25.72 -7.80 28.43
N PHE A 602 -26.00 -6.67 29.09
CA PHE A 602 -26.00 -6.56 30.55
C PHE A 602 -27.11 -7.41 31.18
N LEU A 603 -28.33 -7.37 30.63
CA LEU A 603 -29.45 -8.20 31.11
C LEU A 603 -29.18 -9.71 30.95
N LYS A 604 -28.50 -10.12 29.87
CA LYS A 604 -28.05 -11.51 29.65
C LYS A 604 -27.02 -11.92 30.70
N ARG A 605 -25.98 -11.12 30.88
CA ARG A 605 -24.96 -11.32 31.92
C ARG A 605 -25.59 -11.45 33.31
N ASP A 606 -26.43 -10.51 33.71
CA ASP A 606 -27.02 -10.47 35.04
C ASP A 606 -27.99 -11.66 35.24
N SER A 607 -28.57 -12.20 34.17
CA SER A 607 -29.43 -13.40 34.23
C SER A 607 -28.69 -14.68 34.65
N VAL A 608 -27.36 -14.71 34.55
CA VAL A 608 -26.53 -15.87 34.92
C VAL A 608 -25.59 -15.61 36.08
N LEU A 609 -25.29 -14.35 36.40
CA LEU A 609 -24.38 -14.01 37.50
C LEU A 609 -25.09 -13.67 38.81
N GLU A 610 -26.31 -13.14 38.77
CA GLU A 610 -27.06 -12.75 39.98
C GLU A 610 -28.05 -13.84 40.43
N PRO A 611 -28.19 -14.08 41.75
CA PRO A 611 -29.21 -15.00 42.27
C PRO A 611 -30.63 -14.46 42.05
N PRO A 612 -31.65 -15.33 41.86
CA PRO A 612 -33.03 -14.89 41.66
C PRO A 612 -33.56 -14.13 42.90
N GLY A 613 -33.75 -12.81 42.81
CA GLY A 613 -34.43 -12.00 43.83
C GLY A 613 -33.74 -10.72 44.29
N GLU A 614 -32.44 -10.53 44.02
CA GLU A 614 -31.65 -9.38 44.51
C GLU A 614 -31.34 -8.32 43.43
N ARG A 615 -32.23 -8.13 42.45
CA ARG A 615 -32.02 -7.14 41.38
C ARG A 615 -32.25 -5.71 41.89
N ASN A 616 -31.17 -5.00 42.25
CA ASN A 616 -31.23 -3.59 42.66
C ASN A 616 -31.01 -2.63 41.47
N GLY A 617 -32.04 -1.85 41.12
CA GLY A 617 -31.93 -0.55 40.43
C GLY A 617 -31.91 -0.53 38.89
N SER A 618 -32.70 0.37 38.30
CA SER A 618 -32.79 0.77 36.87
C SER A 618 -33.17 -0.28 35.80
N SER A 619 -32.90 -1.57 36.02
CA SER A 619 -33.05 -2.65 35.02
C SER A 619 -34.47 -3.20 34.85
N VAL A 620 -35.44 -2.75 35.66
CA VAL A 620 -36.82 -3.28 35.62
C VAL A 620 -37.54 -2.89 34.33
N GLU A 621 -37.25 -1.71 33.77
CA GLU A 621 -37.96 -1.17 32.60
C GLU A 621 -37.78 -2.05 31.35
N PHE A 622 -36.55 -2.50 31.07
CA PHE A 622 -36.27 -3.32 29.90
C PHE A 622 -36.38 -4.83 30.15
N LEU A 623 -36.73 -5.26 31.36
CA LEU A 623 -36.75 -6.67 31.71
C LEU A 623 -37.82 -7.46 30.95
N LEU A 624 -39.04 -6.94 30.88
CA LEU A 624 -40.14 -7.57 30.11
C LEU A 624 -39.84 -7.60 28.60
N PRO A 625 -39.41 -6.48 27.96
CA PRO A 625 -38.92 -6.50 26.59
C PRO A 625 -37.81 -7.53 26.35
N TYR A 626 -36.82 -7.60 27.24
CA TYR A 626 -35.74 -8.57 27.14
C TYR A 626 -36.23 -10.02 27.24
N GLN A 627 -37.14 -10.33 28.16
CA GLN A 627 -37.72 -11.68 28.27
C GLN A 627 -38.47 -12.10 27.00
N MET A 628 -39.22 -11.19 26.38
CA MET A 628 -39.89 -11.45 25.10
C MET A 628 -38.92 -11.60 23.94
N TYR A 629 -37.90 -10.72 23.86
CA TYR A 629 -36.83 -10.81 22.88
C TYR A 629 -36.12 -12.17 22.97
N GLN A 630 -35.69 -12.56 24.17
CA GLN A 630 -34.95 -13.80 24.40
C GLN A 630 -35.81 -15.05 24.14
N ARG A 631 -37.11 -15.02 24.47
CA ARG A 631 -38.05 -16.10 24.13
C ARG A 631 -38.17 -16.25 22.61
N THR A 632 -38.43 -15.14 21.91
CA THR A 632 -38.60 -15.15 20.45
C THR A 632 -37.33 -15.63 19.75
N LEU A 633 -36.16 -15.21 20.24
CA LEU A 633 -34.86 -15.64 19.75
C LEU A 633 -34.69 -17.17 19.85
N ARG A 634 -35.01 -17.75 21.02
CA ARG A 634 -34.96 -19.20 21.22
C ARG A 634 -35.99 -19.98 20.44
N GLU A 635 -37.23 -19.53 20.40
CA GLU A 635 -38.31 -20.17 19.62
C GLU A 635 -37.99 -20.17 18.12
N SER A 636 -37.16 -19.23 17.67
CA SER A 636 -36.64 -19.17 16.30
C SER A 636 -35.40 -20.06 16.07
N GLY A 637 -34.95 -20.82 17.06
CA GLY A 637 -33.76 -21.69 16.96
C GLY A 637 -32.43 -20.94 16.86
N MET A 638 -32.39 -19.68 17.33
CA MET A 638 -31.21 -18.82 17.25
C MET A 638 -30.60 -18.57 18.64
N LEU A 639 -29.29 -18.33 18.65
CA LEU A 639 -28.52 -17.79 19.78
C LEU A 639 -27.66 -16.64 19.27
N ASP A 640 -27.57 -15.54 20.01
CA ASP A 640 -26.52 -14.55 19.74
C ASP A 640 -25.22 -14.91 20.47
N LEU A 641 -24.18 -14.10 20.28
CA LEU A 641 -22.86 -14.34 20.85
C LEU A 641 -22.88 -14.39 22.39
N ASP A 642 -23.61 -13.48 23.02
CA ASP A 642 -23.76 -13.42 24.48
C ASP A 642 -24.51 -14.66 25.03
N ASP A 643 -25.46 -15.21 24.26
CA ASP A 643 -26.17 -16.45 24.62
C ASP A 643 -25.24 -17.66 24.68
N LEU A 644 -24.24 -17.76 23.79
CA LEU A 644 -23.30 -18.88 23.80
C LEU A 644 -22.63 -19.02 25.16
N GLU A 645 -22.17 -17.90 25.71
CA GLU A 645 -21.51 -17.84 27.01
C GLU A 645 -22.51 -18.08 28.16
N ALA A 646 -23.65 -17.39 28.13
CA ALA A 646 -24.66 -17.47 29.17
C ALA A 646 -25.25 -18.90 29.30
N GLU A 647 -25.60 -19.55 28.18
CA GLU A 647 -26.14 -20.91 28.21
C GLU A 647 -25.09 -21.95 28.58
N THR A 648 -23.83 -21.78 28.15
CA THR A 648 -22.74 -22.67 28.57
C THR A 648 -22.53 -22.61 30.08
N LEU A 649 -22.54 -21.40 30.67
CA LEU A 649 -22.43 -21.23 32.12
C LEU A 649 -23.62 -21.88 32.86
N ARG A 650 -24.85 -21.74 32.34
CA ARG A 650 -26.03 -22.40 32.92
C ARG A 650 -25.92 -23.92 32.85
N LEU A 651 -25.47 -24.46 31.72
CA LEU A 651 -25.24 -25.89 31.54
C LEU A 651 -24.24 -26.41 32.57
N PHE A 652 -23.07 -25.79 32.69
CA PHE A 652 -22.04 -26.23 33.64
C PHE A 652 -22.47 -26.14 35.11
N ARG A 653 -23.30 -25.15 35.47
CA ARG A 653 -23.84 -25.01 36.84
C ARG A 653 -24.98 -25.97 37.15
N SER A 654 -25.83 -26.29 36.16
CA SER A 654 -26.97 -27.19 36.35
C SER A 654 -26.61 -28.67 36.18
N ARG A 655 -25.55 -28.97 35.43
CA ARG A 655 -25.10 -30.32 35.08
C ARG A 655 -23.63 -30.52 35.44
N HIS A 656 -23.39 -30.89 36.69
CA HIS A 656 -22.05 -31.17 37.19
C HIS A 656 -21.32 -32.27 36.42
N ASP A 657 -22.04 -33.28 35.92
CA ASP A 657 -21.49 -34.38 35.10
C ASP A 657 -20.87 -33.88 33.79
N VAL A 658 -21.50 -32.89 33.15
CA VAL A 658 -20.99 -32.26 31.94
C VAL A 658 -19.75 -31.42 32.28
N CYS A 659 -19.84 -30.57 33.30
CA CYS A 659 -18.71 -29.73 33.72
C CYS A 659 -17.48 -30.57 34.06
N GLU A 660 -17.64 -31.67 34.81
CA GLU A 660 -16.58 -32.60 35.17
C GLU A 660 -15.94 -33.26 33.95
N THR A 661 -16.74 -33.59 32.92
CA THR A 661 -16.23 -34.16 31.67
C THR A 661 -15.27 -33.20 30.97
N TYR A 662 -15.63 -31.92 30.87
CA TYR A 662 -14.78 -30.90 30.24
C TYR A 662 -13.57 -30.55 31.10
N ALA A 663 -13.74 -30.46 32.42
CA ALA A 663 -12.66 -30.25 33.39
C ALA A 663 -11.59 -31.36 33.34
N ASN A 664 -12.01 -32.63 33.35
CA ASN A 664 -11.11 -33.78 33.25
C ASN A 664 -10.43 -33.87 31.88
N ARG A 665 -11.12 -33.42 30.82
CA ARG A 665 -10.57 -33.34 29.46
C ARG A 665 -9.49 -32.28 29.35
N PHE A 666 -9.63 -31.13 30.03
CA PHE A 666 -8.74 -29.97 29.90
C PHE A 666 -8.12 -29.55 31.25
N PRO A 667 -7.19 -30.34 31.81
CA PRO A 667 -6.45 -29.99 33.02
C PRO A 667 -5.50 -28.79 32.85
N TRP A 668 -5.21 -28.38 31.60
CA TRP A 668 -4.38 -27.22 31.29
C TRP A 668 -5.18 -26.22 30.45
N VAL A 669 -5.52 -25.08 31.06
CA VAL A 669 -6.30 -24.02 30.41
C VAL A 669 -5.44 -22.77 30.27
N PHE A 670 -5.31 -22.28 29.05
CA PHE A 670 -4.57 -21.06 28.71
C PHE A 670 -5.55 -19.99 28.23
N VAL A 671 -5.39 -18.77 28.71
CA VAL A 671 -6.24 -17.63 28.30
C VAL A 671 -5.35 -16.47 27.88
N ASP A 672 -5.44 -16.07 26.62
CA ASP A 672 -4.77 -14.90 26.06
C ASP A 672 -5.64 -13.65 26.18
N GLU A 673 -5.00 -12.48 26.24
CA GLU A 673 -5.63 -11.16 26.39
C GLU A 673 -6.64 -11.11 27.56
N TYR A 674 -6.28 -11.69 28.72
CA TYR A 674 -7.19 -11.86 29.86
C TYR A 674 -7.85 -10.57 30.37
N GLN A 675 -7.26 -9.40 30.12
CA GLN A 675 -7.87 -8.11 30.49
C GLN A 675 -9.17 -7.80 29.73
N ASP A 676 -9.39 -8.45 28.57
CA ASP A 676 -10.60 -8.26 27.76
C ASP A 676 -11.69 -9.28 28.12
N THR A 677 -11.44 -10.14 29.12
CA THR A 677 -12.41 -11.14 29.60
C THR A 677 -13.59 -10.45 30.27
N ASN A 678 -14.79 -10.92 29.98
CA ASN A 678 -16.01 -10.46 30.63
C ASN A 678 -16.34 -11.28 31.90
N PRO A 679 -17.27 -10.81 32.75
CA PRO A 679 -17.63 -11.52 33.98
C PRO A 679 -18.23 -12.92 33.79
N VAL A 680 -18.90 -13.19 32.66
CA VAL A 680 -19.49 -14.52 32.34
C VAL A 680 -18.38 -15.50 31.98
N GLU A 681 -17.48 -15.13 31.08
CA GLU A 681 -16.29 -15.90 30.71
C GLU A 681 -15.45 -16.25 31.95
N SER A 682 -15.22 -15.28 32.83
CA SER A 682 -14.54 -15.49 34.11
C SER A 682 -15.28 -16.51 35.00
N ALA A 683 -16.61 -16.45 35.04
CA ALA A 683 -17.43 -17.40 35.80
C ALA A 683 -17.41 -18.81 35.18
N ILE A 684 -17.31 -18.95 33.86
CA ILE A 684 -17.12 -20.25 33.18
C ILE A 684 -15.80 -20.87 33.64
N LEU A 685 -14.70 -20.12 33.58
CA LEU A 685 -13.38 -20.59 34.03
C LEU A 685 -13.39 -21.02 35.50
N LYS A 686 -14.00 -20.23 36.38
CA LYS A 686 -14.13 -20.57 37.81
C LYS A 686 -14.96 -21.83 38.05
N THR A 687 -16.01 -22.03 37.24
CA THR A 687 -16.87 -23.23 37.36
C THR A 687 -16.09 -24.48 36.96
N LEU A 688 -15.25 -24.39 35.91
CA LEU A 688 -14.35 -25.46 35.49
C LEU A 688 -13.30 -25.81 36.55
N VAL A 689 -12.83 -24.86 37.36
CA VAL A 689 -11.74 -25.05 38.35
C VAL A 689 -12.24 -25.44 39.76
N SER A 690 -13.55 -25.55 39.95
CA SER A 690 -14.16 -25.79 41.27
C SER A 690 -13.55 -26.96 42.08
N PRO A 691 -13.56 -26.93 43.43
CA PRO A 691 -13.01 -28.01 44.25
C PRO A 691 -13.55 -29.40 43.92
N GLN A 692 -14.80 -29.48 43.47
CA GLN A 692 -15.47 -30.72 43.06
C GLN A 692 -14.88 -31.29 41.76
N THR A 693 -14.58 -30.45 40.78
CA THR A 693 -14.02 -30.87 39.49
C THR A 693 -12.51 -31.11 39.58
N SER A 694 -11.82 -30.38 40.47
CA SER A 694 -10.38 -30.54 40.73
C SER A 694 -10.01 -31.74 41.61
N ALA A 695 -11.00 -32.50 42.11
CA ALA A 695 -10.79 -33.61 43.05
C ALA A 695 -10.04 -34.81 42.44
N LEU A 696 -10.31 -35.13 41.16
CA LEU A 696 -9.65 -36.23 40.44
C LEU A 696 -8.32 -35.81 39.82
N ARG A 697 -8.28 -34.60 39.24
CA ARG A 697 -7.09 -34.04 38.61
C ARG A 697 -7.09 -32.51 38.76
N PRO A 698 -6.02 -31.90 39.32
CA PRO A 698 -5.94 -30.45 39.46
C PRO A 698 -5.92 -29.75 38.10
N ILE A 699 -6.75 -28.72 37.95
CA ILE A 699 -6.84 -27.90 36.74
C ILE A 699 -5.99 -26.65 36.94
N ARG A 700 -5.13 -26.35 35.98
CA ARG A 700 -4.20 -25.22 36.02
C ARG A 700 -4.63 -24.20 34.99
N VAL A 701 -4.90 -22.99 35.45
CA VAL A 701 -5.24 -21.85 34.59
C VAL A 701 -4.01 -20.97 34.46
N CYS A 702 -3.58 -20.73 33.23
CA CYS A 702 -2.54 -19.80 32.87
C CYS A 702 -3.16 -18.66 32.06
N ALA A 703 -3.30 -17.49 32.68
CA ALA A 703 -3.80 -16.30 32.02
C ALA A 703 -2.64 -15.36 31.68
N ILE A 704 -2.67 -14.76 30.49
CA ILE A 704 -1.73 -13.72 30.09
C ILE A 704 -2.49 -12.48 29.60
N GLY A 705 -2.01 -11.31 29.96
CA GLY A 705 -2.64 -10.07 29.52
C GLY A 705 -1.98 -8.82 30.08
N ASP A 706 -2.58 -7.68 29.76
CA ASP A 706 -2.13 -6.36 30.17
C ASP A 706 -3.33 -5.49 30.54
N PRO A 707 -3.55 -5.14 31.83
CA PRO A 707 -4.68 -4.30 32.22
C PRO A 707 -4.65 -2.93 31.56
N ASP A 708 -3.47 -2.45 31.13
CA ASP A 708 -3.31 -1.17 30.45
C ASP A 708 -3.72 -1.19 28.96
N GLN A 709 -4.03 -2.38 28.43
CA GLN A 709 -4.59 -2.56 27.09
C GLN A 709 -6.08 -2.90 27.10
N ALA A 710 -6.77 -2.84 28.25
CA ALA A 710 -8.21 -3.08 28.33
C ALA A 710 -9.01 -1.92 27.69
N ILE A 711 -9.40 -2.07 26.42
CA ILE A 711 -10.03 -1.01 25.60
C ILE A 711 -11.38 -1.45 25.01
N TYR A 712 -11.96 -2.53 25.52
CA TYR A 712 -13.25 -3.07 25.08
C TYR A 712 -14.29 -3.04 26.20
N GLY A 713 -14.20 -2.10 27.14
CA GLY A 713 -15.18 -1.95 28.23
C GLY A 713 -16.58 -1.68 27.69
N PHE A 714 -16.68 -0.92 26.58
CA PHE A 714 -17.95 -0.71 25.87
C PHE A 714 -18.58 -1.99 25.28
N ARG A 715 -17.82 -3.10 25.17
CA ARG A 715 -18.30 -4.43 24.77
C ARG A 715 -18.57 -5.36 25.96
N GLY A 716 -18.47 -4.87 27.20
CA GLY A 716 -18.73 -5.64 28.40
C GLY A 716 -17.51 -6.31 29.04
N ALA A 717 -16.30 -6.08 28.51
CA ALA A 717 -15.07 -6.53 29.16
C ALA A 717 -14.91 -5.86 30.53
N ASP A 718 -14.46 -6.60 31.53
CA ASP A 718 -14.22 -6.07 32.87
C ASP A 718 -12.77 -6.28 33.31
N VAL A 719 -11.98 -5.21 33.24
CA VAL A 719 -10.58 -5.20 33.68
C VAL A 719 -10.43 -5.59 35.16
N GLN A 720 -11.48 -5.45 35.99
CA GLN A 720 -11.44 -5.90 37.38
C GLN A 720 -11.26 -7.41 37.49
N SER A 721 -11.67 -8.20 36.48
CA SER A 721 -11.42 -9.64 36.42
C SER A 721 -9.92 -9.94 36.43
N PHE A 722 -9.11 -9.09 35.81
CA PHE A 722 -7.65 -9.18 35.82
C PHE A 722 -7.09 -8.99 37.23
N PHE A 723 -7.53 -7.94 37.94
CA PHE A 723 -7.08 -7.64 39.30
C PHE A 723 -7.62 -8.61 40.36
N LYS A 724 -8.72 -9.31 40.07
CA LYS A 724 -9.31 -10.33 40.95
C LYS A 724 -8.72 -11.73 40.74
N PHE A 725 -7.83 -11.94 39.77
CA PHE A 725 -7.34 -13.28 39.40
C PHE A 725 -6.78 -14.06 40.59
N GLU A 726 -5.92 -13.46 41.43
CA GLU A 726 -5.35 -14.13 42.61
C GLU A 726 -6.42 -14.50 43.66
N LYS A 727 -7.51 -13.73 43.72
CA LYS A 727 -8.65 -14.03 44.60
C LYS A 727 -9.53 -15.13 44.03
N ASP A 728 -9.71 -15.14 42.71
CA ASP A 728 -10.53 -16.13 42.00
C ASP A 728 -9.82 -17.48 41.87
N PHE A 729 -8.48 -17.47 41.82
CA PHE A 729 -7.62 -18.63 41.73
C PHE A 729 -6.52 -18.57 42.81
N PRO A 730 -6.84 -18.91 44.07
CA PRO A 730 -5.90 -18.81 45.19
C PRO A 730 -4.64 -19.63 44.96
N GLY A 731 -3.48 -19.07 45.33
CA GLY A 731 -2.17 -19.69 45.12
C GLY A 731 -1.62 -19.51 43.70
N ALA A 732 -2.21 -18.63 42.89
CA ALA A 732 -1.66 -18.26 41.59
C ALA A 732 -0.27 -17.61 41.71
N GLY A 733 0.70 -18.11 40.94
CA GLY A 733 1.95 -17.42 40.71
C GLY A 733 1.74 -16.20 39.81
N VAL A 734 2.59 -15.17 39.96
CA VAL A 734 2.54 -13.96 39.13
C VAL A 734 3.91 -13.70 38.52
N VAL A 735 3.98 -13.67 37.19
CA VAL A 735 5.20 -13.34 36.44
C VAL A 735 4.98 -12.05 35.65
N ARG A 736 5.94 -11.11 35.72
CA ARG A 736 5.85 -9.80 35.04
C ARG A 736 6.87 -9.70 33.92
N LEU A 737 6.42 -9.48 32.69
CA LEU A 737 7.28 -9.24 31.54
C LEU A 737 7.49 -7.72 31.36
N THR A 738 8.72 -7.25 31.59
CA THR A 738 9.05 -5.80 31.58
C THR A 738 9.83 -5.36 30.34
N ARG A 739 10.44 -6.31 29.61
CA ARG A 739 11.27 -6.04 28.42
C ARG A 739 10.42 -5.95 27.17
N ASN A 740 10.49 -4.83 26.48
CA ASN A 740 9.81 -4.57 25.23
C ASN A 740 10.78 -4.71 24.05
N TYR A 741 10.38 -5.49 23.06
CA TYR A 741 11.16 -5.81 21.85
C TYR A 741 10.67 -5.06 20.60
N ARG A 742 9.70 -4.16 20.78
CA ARG A 742 8.93 -3.52 19.69
C ARG A 742 9.31 -2.05 19.51
N SER A 743 9.14 -1.26 20.55
CA SER A 743 9.13 0.20 20.52
C SER A 743 10.41 0.78 21.11
N THR A 744 10.81 1.95 20.62
CA THR A 744 11.93 2.72 21.19
C THR A 744 11.58 3.27 22.58
N GLN A 745 12.61 3.51 23.39
CA GLN A 745 12.43 4.00 24.75
C GLN A 745 11.64 5.33 24.86
N PRO A 746 11.84 6.36 24.01
CA PRO A 746 11.04 7.58 24.07
C PRO A 746 9.53 7.34 23.92
N ILE A 747 9.14 6.43 23.02
CA ILE A 747 7.74 6.05 22.82
C ILE A 747 7.19 5.34 24.05
N LEU A 748 7.94 4.39 24.62
CA LEU A 748 7.53 3.64 25.82
C LEU A 748 7.38 4.55 27.04
N THR A 749 8.34 5.45 27.26
CA THR A 749 8.29 6.42 28.36
C THR A 749 7.15 7.42 28.17
N GLY A 750 6.95 7.94 26.96
CA GLY A 750 5.83 8.83 26.65
C GLY A 750 4.47 8.15 26.80
N ALA A 751 4.35 6.87 26.41
CA ALA A 751 3.12 6.11 26.59
C ALA A 751 2.85 5.81 28.08
N ALA A 752 3.88 5.46 28.86
CA ALA A 752 3.76 5.23 30.29
C ALA A 752 3.27 6.47 31.05
N SER A 753 3.68 7.67 30.64
CA SER A 753 3.23 8.92 31.28
C SER A 753 1.74 9.20 31.08
N ILE A 754 1.13 8.76 29.97
CA ILE A 754 -0.33 8.86 29.74
C ILE A 754 -1.10 8.11 30.84
N LEU A 755 -0.57 7.00 31.30
CA LEU A 755 -1.15 6.17 32.35
C LEU A 755 -0.65 6.53 33.76
N ASN A 756 0.13 7.60 33.89
CA ASN A 756 0.79 8.01 35.15
C ASN A 756 1.64 6.88 35.78
N LYS A 757 2.32 6.09 34.96
CA LYS A 757 3.21 5.03 35.45
C LYS A 757 4.61 5.56 35.74
N GLU A 758 5.13 5.22 36.91
CA GLU A 758 6.50 5.57 37.31
C GLU A 758 7.54 4.74 36.55
N GLU A 759 7.26 3.46 36.30
CA GLU A 759 8.17 2.54 35.63
C GLU A 759 7.67 2.20 34.21
N PRO A 760 8.27 2.78 33.16
CA PRO A 760 7.97 2.39 31.79
C PRO A 760 8.55 1.00 31.46
N LEU A 761 7.99 0.36 30.44
CA LEU A 761 8.61 -0.84 29.86
C LEU A 761 10.02 -0.51 29.35
N GLN A 762 10.90 -1.50 29.47
CA GLN A 762 12.31 -1.35 29.09
C GLN A 762 12.47 -1.77 27.63
N GLY A 763 12.67 -0.81 26.74
CA GLY A 763 12.91 -1.07 25.33
C GLY A 763 14.30 -1.68 25.12
N GLN A 764 14.38 -2.73 24.29
CA GLN A 764 15.69 -3.25 23.83
C GLN A 764 16.49 -2.15 23.11
N ASN A 765 15.81 -1.31 22.34
CA ASN A 765 16.40 -0.14 21.73
C ASN A 765 16.23 1.08 22.65
N ARG A 766 17.29 1.38 23.42
CA ARG A 766 17.32 2.52 24.35
C ARG A 766 17.39 3.87 23.65
N GLN A 767 17.80 3.91 22.38
CA GLN A 767 17.86 5.12 21.58
C GLN A 767 16.68 5.17 20.60
N GLY A 768 16.18 6.37 20.32
CA GLY A 768 15.07 6.56 19.39
C GLY A 768 14.77 8.02 19.17
N GLU A 769 14.00 8.30 18.11
CA GLU A 769 13.53 9.65 17.82
C GLU A 769 12.54 10.15 18.88
N LEU A 770 12.47 11.47 19.03
CA LEU A 770 11.45 12.12 19.83
C LEU A 770 10.06 11.98 19.18
N ILE A 771 9.02 11.97 20.01
CA ILE A 771 7.63 11.95 19.56
C ILE A 771 7.34 13.27 18.84
N CYS A 772 6.96 13.20 17.57
CA CYS A 772 6.74 14.39 16.75
C CYS A 772 5.32 14.93 16.96
N LEU A 773 5.19 16.24 17.23
CA LEU A 773 3.91 16.93 17.35
C LEU A 773 3.64 17.79 16.11
N ALA A 774 2.47 17.63 15.50
CA ALA A 774 2.09 18.29 14.25
C ALA A 774 0.78 19.09 14.38
N PRO A 775 0.84 20.38 14.75
CA PRO A 775 -0.34 21.25 14.83
C PRO A 775 -0.85 21.65 13.43
N CYS A 776 -2.14 21.50 13.19
CA CYS A 776 -2.80 21.82 11.91
C CYS A 776 -3.96 22.80 12.13
N ARG A 777 -4.33 23.58 11.11
CA ARG A 777 -5.49 24.50 11.17
C ARG A 777 -6.78 23.77 10.88
N THR A 778 -6.75 22.84 9.92
CA THR A 778 -7.94 22.10 9.45
C THR A 778 -7.66 20.60 9.36
N GLY A 779 -8.69 19.76 9.45
CA GLY A 779 -8.56 18.32 9.17
C GLY A 779 -8.03 18.00 7.77
N ALA A 780 -8.32 18.86 6.77
CA ALA A 780 -7.75 18.72 5.43
C ALA A 780 -6.24 19.03 5.39
N GLU A 781 -5.78 20.03 6.14
CA GLU A 781 -4.34 20.30 6.30
C GLU A 781 -3.64 19.16 7.04
N GLU A 782 -4.28 18.56 8.03
CA GLU A 782 -3.76 17.38 8.72
C GLU A 782 -3.56 16.22 7.75
N ALA A 783 -4.54 15.92 6.89
CA ALA A 783 -4.43 14.87 5.88
C ALA A 783 -3.31 15.14 4.86
N GLU A 784 -3.17 16.38 4.38
CA GLU A 784 -2.06 16.79 3.49
C GLU A 784 -0.68 16.70 4.16
N MET A 785 -0.62 16.98 5.47
CA MET A 785 0.60 16.82 6.26
C MET A 785 1.00 15.34 6.35
N VAL A 786 0.04 14.45 6.58
CA VAL A 786 0.28 13.00 6.59
C VAL A 786 0.80 12.53 5.23
N VAL A 787 0.16 12.91 4.12
CA VAL A 787 0.64 12.62 2.75
C VAL A 787 2.10 13.07 2.59
N ALA A 788 2.38 14.34 2.88
CA ALA A 788 3.71 14.90 2.67
C ALA A 788 4.78 14.20 3.51
N GLU A 789 4.47 13.83 4.74
CA GLU A 789 5.42 13.12 5.61
C GLU A 789 5.62 11.67 5.17
N ILE A 790 4.59 10.99 4.66
CA ILE A 790 4.74 9.67 4.03
C ILE A 790 5.65 9.78 2.81
N GLU A 791 5.40 10.73 1.91
CA GLU A 791 6.25 10.95 0.74
C GLU A 791 7.70 11.23 1.16
N ARG A 792 7.92 12.02 2.21
CA ARG A 792 9.26 12.32 2.72
C ARG A 792 9.94 11.07 3.30
N LEU A 793 9.23 10.30 4.12
CA LEU A 793 9.72 9.07 4.76
C LEU A 793 10.11 8.01 3.74
N LEU A 794 9.37 7.91 2.63
CA LEU A 794 9.68 6.98 1.55
C LEU A 794 10.78 7.51 0.61
N GLY A 795 11.29 8.72 0.79
CA GLY A 795 12.27 9.34 -0.11
C GLY A 795 11.70 9.79 -1.46
N GLY A 796 10.42 10.17 -1.47
CA GLY A 796 9.64 10.60 -2.64
C GLY A 796 8.86 9.48 -3.31
N THR A 797 7.66 9.80 -3.80
CA THR A 797 6.76 8.91 -4.57
C THR A 797 6.82 9.17 -6.08
N SER A 798 7.52 10.23 -6.49
CA SER A 798 7.80 10.57 -7.89
C SER A 798 9.10 11.37 -7.99
N LEU A 799 9.72 11.40 -9.18
CA LEU A 799 10.87 12.28 -9.47
C LEU A 799 10.57 13.75 -9.16
N PHE A 800 9.36 14.22 -9.43
CA PHE A 800 8.93 15.58 -9.12
C PHE A 800 8.95 15.88 -7.61
N SER A 801 8.58 14.91 -6.77
CA SER A 801 8.61 15.06 -5.31
C SER A 801 10.04 15.18 -4.78
N VAL A 802 11.01 14.53 -5.44
CA VAL A 802 12.44 14.62 -5.13
C VAL A 802 13.01 15.98 -5.60
N ASP A 803 12.78 16.35 -6.86
CA ASP A 803 13.29 17.60 -7.47
C ASP A 803 12.78 18.88 -6.81
N SER A 804 11.52 18.87 -6.35
CA SER A 804 10.90 20.02 -5.68
C SER A 804 11.39 20.22 -4.23
N GLY A 805 12.27 19.34 -3.73
CA GLY A 805 12.76 19.36 -2.36
C GLY A 805 11.69 19.01 -1.32
N ARG A 806 10.60 18.35 -1.73
CA ARG A 806 9.54 17.85 -0.82
C ARG A 806 9.97 16.57 -0.09
N ALA A 807 10.86 15.79 -0.69
CA ALA A 807 11.56 14.68 -0.05
C ALA A 807 13.05 15.06 0.15
N ALA A 808 13.61 14.71 1.31
CA ALA A 808 15.04 14.93 1.57
C ALA A 808 15.86 13.85 0.84
N SER A 809 16.96 14.24 0.20
CA SER A 809 17.97 13.34 -0.39
C SER A 809 18.87 12.63 0.65
N GLY A 810 18.42 12.53 1.91
CA GLY A 810 19.20 12.02 3.04
C GLY A 810 18.78 10.63 3.50
N GLU A 811 19.70 9.97 4.24
CA GLU A 811 19.65 8.61 4.82
C GLU A 811 18.41 8.32 5.71
N GLU A 812 17.59 9.32 6.07
CA GLU A 812 16.46 9.17 7.01
C GLU A 812 15.34 8.24 6.53
N GLY A 813 15.29 7.88 5.24
CA GLY A 813 14.24 7.05 4.62
C GLY A 813 14.67 5.67 4.13
N GLU A 814 15.92 5.23 4.41
CA GLU A 814 16.42 3.96 3.87
C GLU A 814 15.62 2.75 4.41
N GLY A 815 14.84 2.13 3.52
CA GLY A 815 14.15 0.86 3.77
C GLY A 815 12.71 0.94 4.30
N LEU A 816 12.07 2.12 4.29
CA LEU A 816 10.63 2.24 4.60
C LEU A 816 9.76 2.12 3.33
N GLY A 817 8.72 1.27 3.41
CA GLY A 817 7.68 1.08 2.38
C GLY A 817 6.32 1.59 2.85
N PHE A 818 5.28 1.46 2.03
CA PHE A 818 3.93 1.90 2.38
C PHE A 818 3.35 1.13 3.57
N GLY A 819 3.57 -0.19 3.61
CA GLY A 819 3.11 -1.11 4.66
C GLY A 819 3.83 -0.97 5.99
N ASP A 820 4.87 -0.14 6.06
CA ASP A 820 5.49 0.26 7.32
C ASP A 820 4.80 1.44 8.00
N VAL A 821 3.78 2.01 7.36
CA VAL A 821 3.10 3.21 7.84
C VAL A 821 1.67 2.87 8.21
N ALA A 822 1.27 3.27 9.41
CA ALA A 822 -0.13 3.30 9.82
C ALA A 822 -0.59 4.70 10.21
N VAL A 823 -1.83 5.01 9.87
CA VAL A 823 -2.54 6.23 10.26
C VAL A 823 -3.75 5.82 11.09
N LEU A 824 -3.67 6.15 12.38
CA LEU A 824 -4.64 5.81 13.40
C LEU A 824 -5.50 7.02 13.74
N PHE A 825 -6.79 6.78 13.95
CA PHE A 825 -7.77 7.80 14.36
C PHE A 825 -8.78 7.20 15.35
N ARG A 826 -9.53 8.06 16.05
CA ARG A 826 -10.52 7.59 17.02
C ARG A 826 -11.84 7.16 16.37
N LEU A 827 -12.30 7.90 15.37
CA LEU A 827 -13.59 7.72 14.70
C LEU A 827 -13.41 7.49 13.21
N ASN A 828 -14.17 6.55 12.64
CA ASN A 828 -14.10 6.21 11.22
C ASN A 828 -14.38 7.42 10.29
N SER A 829 -15.21 8.38 10.70
CA SER A 829 -15.46 9.60 9.92
C SER A 829 -14.23 10.49 9.73
N GLN A 830 -13.19 10.36 10.58
CA GLN A 830 -11.91 11.06 10.37
C GLN A 830 -11.17 10.51 9.12
N GLY A 831 -11.40 9.24 8.78
CA GLY A 831 -10.76 8.58 7.65
C GLY A 831 -11.09 9.20 6.29
N GLU A 832 -12.28 9.80 6.12
CA GLU A 832 -12.74 10.32 4.82
C GLU A 832 -11.79 11.38 4.23
N ALA A 833 -11.32 12.32 5.07
CA ALA A 833 -10.39 13.37 4.61
C ALA A 833 -9.00 12.81 4.28
N LEU A 834 -8.59 11.73 4.96
CA LEU A 834 -7.32 11.04 4.71
C LEU A 834 -7.38 10.23 3.41
N GLU A 835 -8.48 9.54 3.16
CA GLU A 835 -8.72 8.83 1.90
C GLU A 835 -8.71 9.79 0.72
N GLU A 836 -9.46 10.90 0.78
CA GLU A 836 -9.48 11.89 -0.29
C GLU A 836 -8.06 12.41 -0.59
N ALA A 837 -7.23 12.58 0.45
CA ALA A 837 -5.84 13.01 0.30
C ALA A 837 -4.93 11.93 -0.29
N PHE A 838 -5.09 10.68 0.13
CA PHE A 838 -4.34 9.53 -0.39
C PHE A 838 -4.71 9.22 -1.83
N GLU A 839 -6.00 9.18 -2.15
CA GLU A 839 -6.50 9.01 -3.51
C GLU A 839 -5.96 10.10 -4.43
N ARG A 840 -6.11 11.37 -4.05
CA ARG A 840 -5.57 12.50 -4.84
C ARG A 840 -4.06 12.40 -5.06
N SER A 841 -3.33 11.85 -4.08
CA SER A 841 -1.87 11.73 -4.11
C SER A 841 -1.39 10.42 -4.74
N GLY A 842 -2.29 9.48 -5.02
CA GLY A 842 -1.96 8.17 -5.58
C GLY A 842 -1.31 7.22 -4.57
N ILE A 843 -1.40 7.52 -3.27
CA ILE A 843 -0.81 6.66 -2.23
C ILE A 843 -1.72 5.44 -2.03
N PRO A 844 -1.20 4.21 -2.19
CA PRO A 844 -2.00 3.01 -1.96
C PRO A 844 -2.25 2.84 -0.45
N TYR A 845 -3.51 2.61 -0.08
CA TYR A 845 -3.91 2.47 1.31
C TYR A 845 -4.92 1.33 1.51
N LEU A 846 -5.10 0.95 2.77
CA LEU A 846 -6.08 -0.04 3.20
C LEU A 846 -6.87 0.50 4.40
N ARG A 847 -8.18 0.70 4.21
CA ARG A 847 -9.07 1.18 5.27
C ARG A 847 -9.68 0.04 6.08
N SER A 848 -9.51 0.07 7.39
CA SER A 848 -10.21 -0.85 8.31
C SER A 848 -11.56 -0.29 8.75
N GLY A 849 -12.53 -1.17 9.04
CA GLY A 849 -13.86 -0.78 9.53
C GLY A 849 -14.86 -0.42 8.44
N GLU A 850 -14.66 -0.91 7.22
CA GLU A 850 -15.72 -0.93 6.21
C GLU A 850 -16.91 -1.79 6.68
N ALA A 851 -18.11 -1.44 6.23
CA ALA A 851 -19.29 -2.25 6.51
C ALA A 851 -19.07 -3.71 6.05
N PRO A 852 -19.51 -4.71 6.84
CA PRO A 852 -19.44 -6.12 6.47
C PRO A 852 -19.97 -6.37 5.06
N LEU A 853 -19.43 -7.38 4.38
CA LEU A 853 -19.82 -7.70 3.02
C LEU A 853 -21.34 -7.95 2.91
N VAL A 854 -21.91 -8.61 3.93
CA VAL A 854 -23.34 -8.91 4.07
C VAL A 854 -24.25 -7.68 4.17
N MET A 855 -23.70 -6.48 4.41
CA MET A 855 -24.47 -5.24 4.46
C MET A 855 -24.48 -4.49 3.12
N ARG A 856 -23.72 -4.95 2.12
CA ARG A 856 -23.64 -4.32 0.81
C ARG A 856 -24.68 -4.90 -0.13
N HIS A 857 -25.33 -4.04 -0.90
CA HIS A 857 -26.14 -4.47 -2.03
C HIS A 857 -25.22 -4.98 -3.16
N PRO A 858 -25.54 -6.09 -3.85
CA PRO A 858 -26.70 -6.97 -3.66
C PRO A 858 -26.41 -8.22 -2.78
N VAL A 859 -25.27 -8.24 -2.08
CA VAL A 859 -24.87 -9.37 -1.23
C VAL A 859 -25.85 -9.56 -0.08
N HIS A 860 -26.39 -8.47 0.47
CA HIS A 860 -27.40 -8.53 1.53
C HIS A 860 -28.62 -9.36 1.11
N GLU A 861 -29.20 -9.10 -0.07
CA GLU A 861 -30.34 -9.89 -0.56
C GLU A 861 -29.99 -11.37 -0.72
N ILE A 862 -28.82 -11.67 -1.30
CA ILE A 862 -28.39 -13.06 -1.55
C ILE A 862 -28.17 -13.82 -0.25
N TRP A 863 -27.50 -13.22 0.73
CA TRP A 863 -27.29 -13.83 2.03
C TRP A 863 -28.63 -14.11 2.73
N ARG A 864 -29.56 -13.15 2.71
CA ARG A 864 -30.91 -13.32 3.29
C ARG A 864 -31.72 -14.40 2.60
N PHE A 865 -31.62 -14.46 1.28
CA PHE A 865 -32.23 -15.51 0.50
C PHE A 865 -31.69 -16.89 0.87
N LEU A 866 -30.37 -17.05 0.94
CA LEU A 866 -29.74 -18.33 1.28
C LEU A 866 -30.10 -18.79 2.70
N LEU A 867 -30.20 -17.87 3.66
CA LEU A 867 -30.74 -18.17 5.00
C LEU A 867 -32.19 -18.67 4.91
N ALA A 868 -33.07 -17.96 4.19
CA ALA A 868 -34.47 -18.34 4.05
C ALA A 868 -34.65 -19.70 3.34
N ALA A 869 -33.83 -19.99 2.32
CA ALA A 869 -33.87 -21.25 1.58
C ALA A 869 -33.30 -22.43 2.39
N SER A 870 -32.25 -22.19 3.18
CA SER A 870 -31.59 -23.25 3.96
C SER A 870 -32.34 -23.58 5.24
N PHE A 871 -33.13 -22.63 5.77
CA PHE A 871 -33.80 -22.74 7.07
C PHE A 871 -35.31 -22.50 6.96
N ALA A 872 -35.98 -23.23 6.07
CA ALA A 872 -37.42 -23.12 5.84
C ALA A 872 -38.29 -23.34 7.10
N ALA A 873 -37.77 -24.06 8.10
CA ALA A 873 -38.43 -24.29 9.38
C ALA A 873 -38.45 -23.05 10.31
N VAL A 874 -37.68 -22.00 10.01
CA VAL A 874 -37.61 -20.77 10.78
C VAL A 874 -38.39 -19.67 10.04
N PRO A 875 -39.64 -19.35 10.46
CA PRO A 875 -40.52 -18.43 9.71
C PRO A 875 -39.93 -17.02 9.54
N HIS A 876 -39.06 -16.63 10.47
CA HIS A 876 -38.46 -15.30 10.53
C HIS A 876 -37.57 -14.97 9.32
N TYR A 877 -36.69 -15.89 8.90
CA TYR A 877 -35.82 -15.64 7.74
C TYR A 877 -36.61 -15.50 6.45
N ARG A 878 -37.64 -16.35 6.29
CA ARG A 878 -38.57 -16.27 5.17
C ARG A 878 -39.27 -14.91 5.16
N GLU A 879 -39.91 -14.52 6.25
CA GLU A 879 -40.62 -13.24 6.31
C GLU A 879 -39.70 -12.04 6.08
N PHE A 880 -38.46 -12.08 6.59
CA PHE A 880 -37.51 -11.01 6.33
C PHE A 880 -37.10 -10.89 4.89
N TYR A 881 -36.68 -11.99 4.26
CA TYR A 881 -36.33 -11.97 2.84
C TYR A 881 -37.51 -11.45 2.01
N LEU A 882 -38.74 -11.89 2.33
CA LEU A 882 -39.97 -11.43 1.67
C LEU A 882 -40.32 -9.97 1.95
N SER A 883 -39.75 -9.35 2.98
CA SER A 883 -39.95 -7.93 3.35
C SER A 883 -38.89 -6.98 2.78
N LEU A 884 -37.82 -7.52 2.17
CA LEU A 884 -36.74 -6.69 1.60
C LEU A 884 -37.27 -5.82 0.45
N PRO A 885 -36.90 -4.53 0.40
CA PRO A 885 -37.33 -3.62 -0.67
C PRO A 885 -36.79 -4.04 -2.05
N GLY A 886 -37.34 -3.46 -3.12
CA GLY A 886 -36.78 -3.57 -4.48
C GLY A 886 -37.30 -4.72 -5.36
N MET A 887 -37.94 -5.75 -4.80
CA MET A 887 -38.57 -6.84 -5.56
C MET A 887 -39.94 -7.19 -4.95
N GLU A 888 -40.91 -7.48 -5.80
CA GLU A 888 -42.27 -7.83 -5.39
C GLU A 888 -42.31 -9.12 -4.55
N ARG A 889 -43.12 -9.12 -3.49
CA ARG A 889 -43.19 -10.26 -2.55
C ARG A 889 -43.54 -11.58 -3.25
N GLN A 890 -44.42 -11.55 -4.24
CA GLN A 890 -44.82 -12.74 -5.01
C GLN A 890 -43.70 -13.31 -5.88
N GLU A 891 -42.78 -12.47 -6.35
CA GLU A 891 -41.60 -12.90 -7.10
C GLU A 891 -40.58 -13.58 -6.18
N ARG A 892 -40.30 -12.99 -5.01
CA ARG A 892 -39.45 -13.59 -3.98
C ARG A 892 -39.95 -14.95 -3.51
N VAL A 893 -41.27 -15.14 -3.34
CA VAL A 893 -41.86 -16.45 -3.02
C VAL A 893 -41.55 -17.48 -4.10
N ARG A 894 -41.75 -17.12 -5.39
CA ARG A 894 -41.44 -18.01 -6.52
C ARG A 894 -39.97 -18.40 -6.57
N ILE A 895 -39.07 -17.44 -6.34
CA ILE A 895 -37.62 -17.70 -6.30
C ILE A 895 -37.29 -18.69 -5.16
N LEU A 896 -37.82 -18.48 -3.96
CA LEU A 896 -37.63 -19.40 -2.82
C LEU A 896 -38.16 -20.81 -3.09
N GLU A 897 -39.37 -20.95 -3.62
CA GLU A 897 -40.02 -22.24 -3.85
C GLU A 897 -39.34 -23.05 -4.97
N SER A 898 -38.67 -22.38 -5.91
CA SER A 898 -37.97 -23.01 -7.03
C SER A 898 -36.49 -23.31 -6.77
N PHE A 899 -35.94 -22.91 -5.62
CA PHE A 899 -34.50 -22.97 -5.36
C PHE A 899 -34.06 -24.27 -4.68
N HIS A 900 -32.88 -24.77 -5.08
CA HIS A 900 -32.23 -25.93 -4.48
C HIS A 900 -30.86 -25.57 -3.89
N SER A 901 -30.71 -25.79 -2.58
CA SER A 901 -29.53 -25.45 -1.77
C SER A 901 -28.45 -26.54 -1.73
N THR A 902 -28.59 -27.62 -2.51
CA THR A 902 -27.64 -28.75 -2.53
C THR A 902 -26.50 -28.54 -3.55
N GLY A 903 -25.31 -29.05 -3.24
CA GLY A 903 -24.14 -29.01 -4.14
C GLY A 903 -22.97 -28.22 -3.56
N LEU A 904 -22.03 -27.81 -4.41
CA LEU A 904 -20.92 -26.95 -4.01
C LEU A 904 -21.43 -25.55 -3.66
N VAL A 905 -20.93 -24.97 -2.57
CA VAL A 905 -21.35 -23.65 -2.06
C VAL A 905 -21.19 -22.57 -3.12
N ALA A 906 -20.09 -22.58 -3.88
CA ALA A 906 -19.87 -21.67 -5.00
C ALA A 906 -20.99 -21.74 -6.05
N GLU A 907 -21.44 -22.94 -6.42
CA GLU A 907 -22.54 -23.13 -7.39
C GLU A 907 -23.89 -22.68 -6.81
N VAL A 908 -24.15 -22.98 -5.54
CA VAL A 908 -25.36 -22.54 -4.83
C VAL A 908 -25.45 -21.01 -4.83
N VAL A 909 -24.33 -20.33 -4.55
CA VAL A 909 -24.24 -18.86 -4.57
C VAL A 909 -24.48 -18.31 -5.99
N GLU A 910 -23.89 -18.90 -7.03
CA GLU A 910 -24.14 -18.45 -8.41
C GLU A 910 -25.59 -18.63 -8.84
N ARG A 911 -26.23 -19.75 -8.46
CA ARG A 911 -27.66 -19.96 -8.70
C ARG A 911 -28.51 -18.92 -7.99
N ALA A 912 -28.16 -18.57 -6.74
CA ALA A 912 -28.85 -17.54 -5.99
C ALA A 912 -28.73 -16.17 -6.67
N ILE A 913 -27.52 -15.78 -7.09
CA ILE A 913 -27.28 -14.53 -7.83
C ILE A 913 -28.10 -14.49 -9.12
N SER A 914 -28.08 -15.58 -9.89
CA SER A 914 -28.78 -15.68 -11.17
C SER A 914 -30.30 -15.58 -11.00
N ALA A 915 -30.85 -16.21 -9.95
CA ALA A 915 -32.29 -16.23 -9.69
C ALA A 915 -32.87 -14.84 -9.33
N HIS A 916 -32.04 -13.91 -8.84
CA HIS A 916 -32.48 -12.56 -8.46
C HIS A 916 -32.37 -11.53 -9.59
N GLY A 917 -31.69 -11.85 -10.69
CA GLY A 917 -31.66 -11.00 -11.89
C GLY A 917 -31.16 -9.56 -11.66
N PHE A 918 -30.24 -9.33 -10.71
CA PHE A 918 -29.75 -7.98 -10.41
C PHE A 918 -29.16 -7.30 -11.65
N GLN A 919 -29.53 -6.03 -11.89
CA GLN A 919 -28.79 -5.17 -12.82
C GLN A 919 -27.39 -4.93 -12.24
N ILE A 920 -26.35 -5.46 -12.89
CA ILE A 920 -24.97 -5.34 -12.43
C ILE A 920 -24.49 -3.90 -12.70
N SER A 921 -24.75 -2.98 -11.77
CA SER A 921 -24.11 -1.67 -11.71
C SER A 921 -22.63 -1.79 -11.33
N GLU A 922 -21.81 -0.74 -11.56
CA GLU A 922 -20.41 -0.72 -11.07
C GLU A 922 -20.33 -0.97 -9.56
N GLU A 923 -21.25 -0.40 -8.78
CA GLU A 923 -21.29 -0.53 -7.32
C GLU A 923 -21.60 -1.96 -6.84
N ALA A 924 -22.39 -2.72 -7.60
CA ALA A 924 -22.79 -4.10 -7.26
C ALA A 924 -21.72 -5.16 -7.60
N ARG A 925 -20.80 -4.84 -8.52
CA ARG A 925 -19.86 -5.81 -9.10
C ARG A 925 -18.82 -6.30 -8.09
N GLU A 926 -18.27 -5.39 -7.31
CA GLU A 926 -17.20 -5.69 -6.36
C GLU A 926 -17.69 -6.49 -5.14
N PRO A 927 -18.82 -6.16 -4.49
CA PRO A 927 -19.38 -7.00 -3.42
C PRO A 927 -19.70 -8.42 -3.87
N LEU A 928 -20.31 -8.60 -5.05
CA LEU A 928 -20.63 -9.93 -5.57
C LEU A 928 -19.37 -10.75 -5.90
N ARG A 929 -18.32 -10.12 -6.40
CA ARG A 929 -17.02 -10.79 -6.62
C ARG A 929 -16.48 -11.35 -5.30
N ARG A 930 -16.46 -10.54 -4.24
CA ARG A 930 -15.98 -10.96 -2.92
C ARG A 930 -16.81 -12.10 -2.32
N LEU A 931 -18.14 -12.10 -2.53
CA LEU A 931 -19.01 -13.18 -2.07
C LEU A 931 -18.66 -14.52 -2.73
N ARG A 932 -18.37 -14.51 -4.04
CA ARG A 932 -17.96 -15.70 -4.81
C ARG A 932 -16.64 -16.27 -4.34
N GLU A 933 -15.66 -15.41 -4.12
CA GLU A 933 -14.34 -15.80 -3.61
C GLU A 933 -14.46 -16.46 -2.24
N LEU A 934 -15.23 -15.84 -1.33
CA LEU A 934 -15.48 -16.43 -0.01
C LEU A 934 -16.20 -17.78 -0.12
N ALA A 935 -17.14 -17.94 -1.05
CA ALA A 935 -17.89 -19.18 -1.23
C ALA A 935 -17.03 -20.36 -1.71
N ALA A 936 -15.94 -20.10 -2.44
CA ALA A 936 -15.05 -21.12 -2.97
C ALA A 936 -14.36 -21.95 -1.88
N ASP A 937 -14.13 -21.36 -0.70
CA ASP A 937 -13.39 -21.99 0.40
C ASP A 937 -14.21 -23.05 1.19
N PHE A 938 -15.53 -23.07 1.02
CA PHE A 938 -16.43 -23.85 1.88
C PHE A 938 -16.92 -25.18 1.28
N GLN A 939 -16.45 -25.56 0.09
CA GLN A 939 -16.78 -26.84 -0.56
C GLN A 939 -18.28 -27.16 -0.56
N GLN A 940 -18.77 -28.14 0.21
CA GLN A 940 -20.20 -28.50 0.33
C GLN A 940 -20.84 -28.04 1.65
N ASP A 941 -20.11 -27.34 2.52
CA ASP A 941 -20.59 -26.91 3.83
C ASP A 941 -21.23 -25.51 3.77
N LEU A 942 -22.45 -25.45 3.22
CA LEU A 942 -23.23 -24.21 3.14
C LEU A 942 -23.52 -23.61 4.52
N LYS A 943 -23.63 -24.45 5.56
CA LYS A 943 -23.90 -23.98 6.92
C LYS A 943 -22.71 -23.23 7.48
N ALA A 944 -21.50 -23.78 7.39
CA ALA A 944 -20.28 -23.09 7.80
C ALA A 944 -20.06 -21.79 7.02
N PHE A 945 -20.42 -21.74 5.74
CA PHE A 945 -20.37 -20.52 4.93
C PHE A 945 -21.35 -19.45 5.45
N LEU A 946 -22.59 -19.83 5.76
CA LEU A 946 -23.59 -18.91 6.32
C LEU A 946 -23.21 -18.43 7.73
N ASP A 947 -22.67 -19.31 8.58
CA ASP A 947 -22.11 -18.95 9.89
C ASP A 947 -20.96 -17.94 9.71
N ARG A 948 -20.06 -18.16 8.74
CA ARG A 948 -18.96 -17.23 8.42
C ARG A 948 -19.47 -15.86 7.99
N LEU A 949 -20.49 -15.81 7.13
CA LEU A 949 -21.10 -14.55 6.69
C LEU A 949 -21.78 -13.80 7.84
N SER A 950 -22.49 -14.51 8.72
CA SER A 950 -23.12 -13.94 9.91
C SER A 950 -22.10 -13.38 10.92
N LEU A 951 -20.88 -13.92 10.91
CA LEU A 951 -19.74 -13.48 11.74
C LEU A 951 -18.84 -12.44 11.05
N ASP A 952 -19.12 -12.05 9.80
CA ASP A 952 -18.32 -11.07 9.07
C ASP A 952 -18.39 -9.69 9.73
N ARG A 953 -17.23 -9.10 9.98
CA ARG A 953 -17.08 -7.77 10.59
C ARG A 953 -16.37 -6.76 9.67
N GLY A 954 -16.13 -7.09 8.39
CA GLY A 954 -15.47 -6.21 7.42
C GLY A 954 -14.24 -6.84 6.75
N ILE A 955 -13.43 -6.04 6.04
CA ILE A 955 -12.27 -6.54 5.27
C ILE A 955 -11.25 -7.24 6.19
N ASP A 956 -10.91 -8.48 5.84
CA ASP A 956 -9.73 -9.19 6.36
C ASP A 956 -8.47 -8.66 5.66
N HIS A 957 -7.52 -8.14 6.45
CA HIS A 957 -6.29 -7.47 5.98
C HIS A 957 -5.30 -8.37 5.21
N GLU A 958 -5.54 -9.68 5.13
CA GLU A 958 -4.60 -10.69 4.62
C GLU A 958 -4.85 -11.11 3.17
N THR A 959 -6.02 -10.82 2.60
CA THR A 959 -6.38 -11.24 1.22
C THR A 959 -5.96 -10.25 0.14
N LEU A 960 -5.30 -9.14 0.49
CA LEU A 960 -4.93 -8.09 -0.46
C LEU A 960 -3.42 -8.10 -0.73
N SER A 961 -3.03 -8.31 -1.98
CA SER A 961 -1.64 -8.19 -2.43
C SER A 961 -1.20 -6.71 -2.51
N GLY A 962 0.08 -6.48 -2.24
CA GLY A 962 0.76 -5.18 -2.38
C GLY A 962 0.96 -4.39 -1.08
N ASP A 963 2.04 -3.60 -1.06
CA ASP A 963 2.48 -2.71 0.02
C ASP A 963 1.57 -1.47 0.11
N ARG A 964 0.96 -1.22 1.28
CA ARG A 964 -0.10 -0.19 1.45
C ARG A 964 -0.05 0.48 2.80
N VAL A 965 -0.39 1.76 2.86
CA VAL A 965 -0.55 2.49 4.12
C VAL A 965 -1.80 1.98 4.85
N ALA A 966 -1.65 1.61 6.11
CA ALA A 966 -2.78 1.13 6.91
C ALA A 966 -3.57 2.31 7.49
N LEU A 967 -4.87 2.40 7.21
CA LEU A 967 -5.76 3.48 7.65
C LEU A 967 -6.85 2.89 8.55
N MET A 968 -6.78 3.09 9.88
CA MET A 968 -7.67 2.38 10.80
C MET A 968 -7.96 3.10 12.10
N SER A 969 -8.97 2.62 12.84
CA SER A 969 -9.24 3.13 14.18
C SER A 969 -8.21 2.65 15.21
N LEU A 970 -8.02 3.40 16.29
CA LEU A 970 -7.17 3.00 17.42
C LEU A 970 -7.54 1.62 17.98
N HIS A 971 -8.83 1.27 17.98
CA HIS A 971 -9.32 -0.04 18.42
C HIS A 971 -8.91 -1.17 17.48
N ALA A 972 -8.98 -0.93 16.17
CA ALA A 972 -8.60 -1.90 15.14
C ALA A 972 -7.08 -2.15 15.12
N ALA A 973 -6.29 -1.20 15.60
CA ALA A 973 -4.83 -1.32 15.67
C ALA A 973 -4.34 -2.24 16.79
N LYS A 974 -5.21 -2.69 17.72
CA LYS A 974 -4.81 -3.58 18.81
C LYS A 974 -4.20 -4.87 18.26
N GLY A 975 -3.10 -5.30 18.86
CA GLY A 975 -2.30 -6.47 18.41
C GLY A 975 -1.32 -6.16 17.27
N LEU A 976 -1.57 -5.15 16.44
CA LEU A 976 -0.73 -4.78 15.30
C LEU A 976 0.46 -3.89 15.69
N GLU A 977 1.36 -3.63 14.74
CA GLU A 977 2.56 -2.81 14.93
C GLU A 977 3.18 -2.35 13.59
N TRP A 978 3.76 -1.14 13.58
CA TRP A 978 4.37 -0.54 12.40
C TRP A 978 5.66 0.23 12.76
N PRO A 979 6.67 0.27 11.88
CA PRO A 979 7.80 1.20 12.02
C PRO A 979 7.38 2.64 12.28
N VAL A 980 6.39 3.15 11.53
CA VAL A 980 5.89 4.52 11.65
C VAL A 980 4.39 4.52 11.91
N VAL A 981 3.97 5.29 12.93
CA VAL A 981 2.55 5.49 13.24
C VAL A 981 2.23 6.98 13.34
N PHE A 982 1.17 7.38 12.65
CA PHE A 982 0.49 8.65 12.84
C PHE A 982 -0.73 8.40 13.73
N ILE A 983 -0.92 9.21 14.78
CA ILE A 983 -2.20 9.30 15.49
C ILE A 983 -2.77 10.68 15.21
N THR A 984 -3.87 10.71 14.46
CA THR A 984 -4.50 11.93 13.95
C THR A 984 -5.71 12.34 14.77
N GLY A 985 -6.00 13.64 14.79
CA GLY A 985 -7.10 14.20 15.58
C GLY A 985 -6.94 13.99 17.09
N CYS A 986 -5.72 14.16 17.60
CA CYS A 986 -5.45 14.29 19.04
C CYS A 986 -6.02 15.62 19.57
N GLU A 987 -7.35 15.70 19.59
CA GLU A 987 -8.14 16.89 19.88
C GLU A 987 -9.04 16.64 21.08
N ASP A 988 -9.28 17.69 21.88
CA ASP A 988 -10.29 17.65 22.92
C ASP A 988 -11.68 17.35 22.30
N GLN A 989 -12.48 16.55 23.02
CA GLN A 989 -13.75 15.94 22.59
C GLN A 989 -13.65 14.78 21.58
N LEU A 990 -12.51 14.60 20.91
CA LEU A 990 -12.26 13.44 20.05
C LEU A 990 -11.39 12.39 20.72
N LEU A 991 -10.31 12.81 21.36
CA LEU A 991 -9.42 11.94 22.10
C LEU A 991 -8.96 12.70 23.35
N PRO A 992 -9.67 12.61 24.49
CA PRO A 992 -10.75 11.66 24.79
C PRO A 992 -12.07 11.98 24.08
N CYS A 993 -12.78 10.93 23.64
CA CYS A 993 -14.05 11.07 22.94
C CYS A 993 -15.20 11.41 23.91
N THR A 994 -15.85 12.57 23.73
CA THR A 994 -17.04 12.98 24.53
C THR A 994 -18.29 13.19 23.67
N LEU A 995 -18.21 12.93 22.36
CA LEU A 995 -19.31 13.16 21.42
C LEU A 995 -20.54 12.26 21.60
N PHE A 996 -20.41 11.14 22.34
CA PHE A 996 -21.45 10.11 22.43
C PHE A 996 -21.95 9.81 23.86
N GLY A 997 -21.58 10.61 24.86
CA GLY A 997 -22.04 10.43 26.25
C GLY A 997 -20.91 10.54 27.27
N ASP A 998 -21.04 9.80 28.37
CA ASP A 998 -20.16 9.90 29.53
C ASP A 998 -18.71 9.53 29.20
N ARG A 999 -17.80 10.30 29.79
CA ARG A 999 -16.35 10.28 29.58
C ARG A 999 -15.70 9.23 30.48
N ASP A 1000 -15.34 8.07 29.93
CA ASP A 1000 -14.37 7.17 30.60
C ASP A 1000 -12.94 7.58 30.20
N ASP A 1001 -12.40 8.52 30.97
CA ASP A 1001 -11.02 8.98 30.79
C ASP A 1001 -9.98 7.86 30.95
N ALA A 1002 -10.25 6.88 31.80
CA ALA A 1002 -9.30 5.81 32.04
C ALA A 1002 -9.22 4.88 30.82
N GLU A 1003 -10.35 4.55 30.20
CA GLU A 1003 -10.39 3.78 28.96
C GLU A 1003 -9.79 4.56 27.78
N GLU A 1004 -10.11 5.85 27.62
CA GLU A 1004 -9.55 6.65 26.54
C GLU A 1004 -8.03 6.86 26.68
N LYS A 1005 -7.50 6.93 27.91
CA LYS A 1005 -6.04 6.90 28.17
C LYS A 1005 -5.41 5.57 27.76
N ARG A 1006 -6.04 4.44 28.10
CA ARG A 1006 -5.60 3.10 27.66
C ARG A 1006 -5.64 2.99 26.14
N LEU A 1007 -6.66 3.54 25.49
CA LEU A 1007 -6.77 3.58 24.03
C LEU A 1007 -5.63 4.38 23.39
N PHE A 1008 -5.29 5.54 23.96
CA PHE A 1008 -4.16 6.34 23.48
C PHE A 1008 -2.82 5.62 23.72
N TYR A 1009 -2.63 5.02 24.90
CA TYR A 1009 -1.49 4.15 25.22
C TYR A 1009 -1.31 3.01 24.22
N VAL A 1010 -2.40 2.30 23.88
CA VAL A 1010 -2.39 1.24 22.86
C VAL A 1010 -1.92 1.81 21.52
N GLY A 1011 -2.49 2.93 21.08
CA GLY A 1011 -2.10 3.61 19.84
C GLY A 1011 -0.63 3.96 19.78
N MET A 1012 -0.10 4.60 20.82
CA MET A 1012 1.32 5.00 20.91
C MET A 1012 2.24 3.78 20.83
N THR A 1013 1.89 2.68 21.51
CA THR A 1013 2.69 1.44 21.55
C THR A 1013 2.52 0.55 20.31
N ARG A 1014 1.79 1.01 19.29
CA ARG A 1014 1.82 0.39 17.95
C ARG A 1014 3.06 0.82 17.16
N ALA A 1015 3.64 1.98 17.49
CA ALA A 1015 4.82 2.51 16.84
C ALA A 1015 6.09 1.79 17.30
N ARG A 1016 6.89 1.29 16.36
CA ARG A 1016 8.19 0.68 16.64
C ARG A 1016 9.30 1.71 16.70
N LYS A 1017 9.42 2.57 15.68
CA LYS A 1017 10.53 3.53 15.55
C LYS A 1017 10.09 4.97 15.73
N ARG A 1018 9.01 5.38 15.04
CA ARG A 1018 8.61 6.78 14.94
C ARG A 1018 7.11 6.97 15.19
N LEU A 1019 6.78 7.94 16.03
CA LEU A 1019 5.41 8.30 16.41
C LEU A 1019 5.18 9.78 16.09
N ILE A 1020 4.16 10.05 15.27
CA ILE A 1020 3.71 11.40 14.94
C ILE A 1020 2.29 11.58 15.49
N LEU A 1021 2.10 12.60 16.32
CA LEU A 1021 0.82 12.97 16.90
C LEU A 1021 0.38 14.30 16.28
N SER A 1022 -0.81 14.33 15.69
CA SER A 1022 -1.34 15.55 15.06
C SER A 1022 -2.69 15.94 15.62
N HIS A 1023 -2.98 17.24 15.55
CA HIS A 1023 -4.27 17.79 15.91
C HIS A 1023 -4.63 18.93 14.96
N ALA A 1024 -5.91 19.13 14.70
CA ALA A 1024 -6.44 20.25 13.93
C ALA A 1024 -7.23 21.20 14.84
N LYS A 1025 -7.13 22.52 14.60
CA LYS A 1025 -7.98 23.51 15.29
C LYS A 1025 -9.45 23.40 14.90
N SER A 1026 -9.71 22.99 13.65
CA SER A 1026 -11.06 22.86 13.11
C SER A 1026 -11.19 21.64 12.20
N ARG A 1027 -12.32 20.95 12.23
CA ARG A 1027 -12.61 19.85 11.29
C ARG A 1027 -14.09 19.73 10.99
N ILE A 1028 -14.42 19.05 9.90
CA ILE A 1028 -15.79 18.66 9.57
C ILE A 1028 -15.90 17.17 9.82
N LEU A 1029 -16.85 16.74 10.64
CA LEU A 1029 -17.15 15.34 10.92
C LEU A 1029 -18.62 15.08 10.63
N SER A 1030 -18.91 14.19 9.67
CA SER A 1030 -20.27 13.83 9.28
C SER A 1030 -21.16 15.07 9.03
N GLY A 1031 -20.62 16.06 8.33
CA GLY A 1031 -21.29 17.32 7.99
C GLY A 1031 -21.32 18.39 9.09
N ARG A 1032 -20.81 18.10 10.30
CA ARG A 1032 -20.76 19.06 11.42
C ARG A 1032 -19.37 19.65 11.59
N ALA A 1033 -19.28 20.97 11.70
CA ALA A 1033 -18.03 21.65 12.02
C ALA A 1033 -17.72 21.56 13.52
N LEU A 1034 -16.54 21.04 13.86
CA LEU A 1034 -16.01 20.97 15.21
C LEU A 1034 -14.80 21.91 15.34
N GLN A 1035 -14.77 22.70 16.40
CA GLN A 1035 -13.62 23.51 16.81
C GLN A 1035 -13.10 22.91 18.12
N SER A 1036 -11.84 22.48 18.13
CA SER A 1036 -11.27 21.76 19.26
C SER A 1036 -9.91 22.31 19.64
N ASN A 1037 -9.64 22.28 20.95
CA ASN A 1037 -8.30 22.47 21.49
C ASN A 1037 -7.47 21.18 21.30
N PRO A 1038 -6.13 21.24 21.42
CA PRO A 1038 -5.32 20.03 21.47
C PRO A 1038 -5.78 19.11 22.61
N SER A 1039 -5.66 17.81 22.40
CA SER A 1039 -6.02 16.81 23.41
C SER A 1039 -5.29 17.06 24.74
N PRO A 1040 -5.98 16.93 25.88
CA PRO A 1040 -5.34 17.00 27.19
C PRO A 1040 -4.32 15.88 27.41
N PHE A 1041 -4.35 14.78 26.64
CA PHE A 1041 -3.35 13.72 26.74
C PHE A 1041 -1.99 14.14 26.18
N LEU A 1042 -1.94 15.10 25.25
CA LEU A 1042 -0.68 15.58 24.70
C LEU A 1042 0.18 16.29 25.75
N THR A 1043 -0.44 16.98 26.71
CA THR A 1043 0.28 17.70 27.78
C THR A 1043 0.80 16.77 28.88
N MET A 1044 0.32 15.52 28.92
CA MET A 1044 0.81 14.49 29.84
C MET A 1044 2.13 13.85 29.37
N ILE A 1045 2.51 14.06 28.10
CA ILE A 1045 3.79 13.58 27.57
C ILE A 1045 4.88 14.59 27.98
N PRO A 1046 5.97 14.15 28.64
CA PRO A 1046 7.08 15.03 28.97
C PRO A 1046 7.60 15.78 27.75
N SER A 1047 7.74 17.10 27.84
CA SER A 1047 8.19 17.93 26.72
C SER A 1047 9.60 17.57 26.24
N THR A 1048 10.43 16.97 27.09
CA THR A 1048 11.75 16.42 26.76
C THR A 1048 11.70 15.22 25.81
N LEU A 1049 10.54 14.58 25.67
CA LEU A 1049 10.29 13.46 24.75
C LEU A 1049 9.58 13.90 23.46
N CYS A 1050 9.26 15.19 23.33
CA CYS A 1050 8.50 15.74 22.22
C CYS A 1050 9.34 16.69 21.36
N ALA A 1051 9.10 16.69 20.05
CA ALA A 1051 9.66 17.66 19.12
C ALA A 1051 8.58 18.13 18.13
N PRO A 1052 8.60 19.40 17.67
CA PRO A 1052 7.73 19.81 16.58
C PRO A 1052 8.12 19.07 15.30
N LEU A 1053 7.12 18.61 14.53
CA LEU A 1053 7.38 18.02 13.22
C LEU A 1053 7.94 19.10 12.28
N SER A 1054 9.13 18.88 11.74
CA SER A 1054 9.75 19.80 10.79
C SER A 1054 8.94 19.85 9.49
N ARG A 1055 8.48 21.05 9.10
CA ARG A 1055 7.71 21.29 7.86
C ARG A 1055 8.47 22.15 6.83
N THR A 1056 9.79 22.24 6.94
CA THR A 1056 10.61 23.12 6.10
C THR A 1056 10.41 22.80 4.61
N GLY A 1057 9.83 23.74 3.85
CA GLY A 1057 9.58 23.62 2.41
C GLY A 1057 8.13 23.37 2.00
N TRP A 1058 7.24 23.02 2.92
CA TRP A 1058 5.83 22.72 2.61
C TRP A 1058 4.98 23.99 2.44
N LYS A 1059 4.32 24.12 1.28
CA LYS A 1059 3.23 25.08 1.04
C LYS A 1059 1.98 24.30 0.63
N PRO A 1060 0.81 24.48 1.29
CA PRO A 1060 -0.41 23.79 0.91
C PRO A 1060 -0.77 24.13 -0.54
N ARG A 1061 -1.11 23.11 -1.35
CA ARG A 1061 -1.62 23.33 -2.70
C ARG A 1061 -2.95 24.10 -2.60
N LYS A 1062 -3.06 25.21 -3.34
CA LYS A 1062 -4.36 25.88 -3.50
C LYS A 1062 -5.29 24.89 -4.20
N LYS A 1063 -6.51 24.67 -3.66
CA LYS A 1063 -7.54 23.90 -4.37
C LYS A 1063 -7.66 24.45 -5.80
N PRO A 1064 -7.69 23.59 -6.84
CA PRO A 1064 -8.11 24.05 -8.16
C PRO A 1064 -9.48 24.70 -7.98
N LYS A 1065 -9.67 25.89 -8.55
CA LYS A 1065 -10.98 26.55 -8.50
C LYS A 1065 -11.95 25.57 -9.16
N ARG A 1066 -12.86 24.97 -8.37
CA ARG A 1066 -14.12 24.48 -8.94
C ARG A 1066 -14.76 25.71 -9.56
N GLN A 1067 -14.68 25.81 -10.88
CA GLN A 1067 -15.57 26.67 -11.62
C GLN A 1067 -16.96 26.14 -11.26
N LEU A 1068 -17.71 26.91 -10.48
CA LEU A 1068 -19.12 26.65 -10.32
C LEU A 1068 -19.69 26.85 -11.73
N ASP A 1069 -20.12 25.77 -12.36
CA ASP A 1069 -20.99 25.87 -13.52
C ASP A 1069 -22.26 26.57 -13.01
N LEU A 1070 -22.31 27.86 -13.29
CA LEU A 1070 -23.57 28.58 -13.31
C LEU A 1070 -24.17 28.26 -14.68
N PHE A 1071 -25.18 27.39 -14.63
CA PHE A 1071 -26.08 26.90 -15.69
C PHE A 1071 -25.69 25.57 -16.35
#